data_AF-A0A923NNP1-F1
#
_entry.id   AF-A0A923NNP1-F1
#
_cell.length_a   1.000
_cell.length_b   1.000
_cell.length_c   1.000
_cell.angle_alpha   90.00
_cell.angle_beta   90.00
_cell.angle_gamma   90.00
#
_symmetry.space_group_name_H-M   'P 1'
#
loop_
_entity.id
_entity.type
_entity.pdbx_description
1 polymer ?
#
loop_
_entity_poly.entity_id
_entity_poly.type
_entity_poly.pdbx_seq_one_letter_code
_entity_poly.pdbx_strand_id
1 'polypeptide(L)'
;MGTVKYIISFLLIVFITLAIAEGYVQYTFSFSAAYPGIVLREASGEQLENLSRKAGVKIFAEEYRFDDIFTHRVNLYCSEGMERVLRQRSMIREGSCKSLLSGDTVISIFPLEEFEAQGKATVYYLHGSREDMRRFCQETGGEPFETDGSPEAENQYVIYWIFALGAAALLTLYQIALLRREVLLRIISGQDLRQFILRHAAREFIFYGGCFLLFLLLFSLLSSPEYYLKNTGPWFFLLAVCNGSLHLLLLFTDYKKDMYIGVRARRVLKVSYVYKAVGIILTLAVITGCVRTISEAAPFYQPKEVFSHYKDYSYYQMNVDSDSGDGDRADRLCLKLYQEYLQKKKTFAMVELQDPGSYDANYIYADAGALPYLRGTIPELSKMDLREQTVYRISPANYEKTGNKQGDASQEVFETYYDGPYQMRNLTYEEDVKLIACDGSMGSVGVGTTKIKENPVILLNLITRDTGTVDPYILQSAMLEISDAEWEAFAEENGIRQEPIYKTNAWENYLNQWNVKKGSIIFSAALIVCMFLMEGILLYQILKYEFYVRGRELLLKKLHGYSFIRRYRGLLTLTLICTAAGGGAVSVSNYFHFREPPGAMAAAAAGVLLVETALILYLIRKLEHRNLQRILKGGML
;
A
#
# COMPACT_ATOMS: atom_id res chain seq x y z
N MET A 1 0.14 -31.94 -11.32
CA MET A 1 -0.59 -31.22 -10.27
C MET A 1 0.27 -30.96 -9.03
N GLY A 2 1.06 -31.92 -8.53
CA GLY A 2 1.97 -31.67 -7.40
C GLY A 2 2.92 -30.48 -7.62
N THR A 3 3.66 -30.45 -8.73
CA THR A 3 4.56 -29.32 -9.07
C THR A 3 3.83 -27.99 -9.20
N VAL A 4 2.63 -28.02 -9.78
CA VAL A 4 1.78 -26.83 -9.99
C VAL A 4 1.37 -26.22 -8.66
N LYS A 5 0.90 -27.06 -7.73
CA LYS A 5 0.52 -26.62 -6.38
C LYS A 5 1.69 -25.90 -5.72
N TYR A 6 2.88 -26.49 -5.72
CA TYR A 6 4.05 -25.90 -5.08
C TYR A 6 4.46 -24.57 -5.73
N ILE A 7 4.36 -24.44 -7.05
CA ILE A 7 4.61 -23.15 -7.73
C ILE A 7 3.61 -22.08 -7.26
N ILE A 8 2.32 -22.41 -7.22
CA ILE A 8 1.27 -21.45 -6.80
C ILE A 8 1.45 -21.08 -5.32
N SER A 9 1.64 -22.07 -4.44
CA SER A 9 1.90 -21.84 -3.02
C SER A 9 3.16 -20.98 -2.81
N PHE A 10 4.22 -21.21 -3.58
CA PHE A 10 5.44 -20.39 -3.50
C PHE A 10 5.16 -18.92 -3.87
N LEU A 11 4.44 -18.66 -4.96
CA LEU A 11 4.09 -17.30 -5.39
C LEU A 11 3.24 -16.56 -4.34
N LEU A 12 2.28 -17.25 -3.72
CA LEU A 12 1.49 -16.68 -2.63
C LEU A 12 2.36 -16.34 -1.41
N ILE A 13 3.31 -17.21 -1.06
CA ILE A 13 4.22 -16.95 0.05
C ILE A 13 5.13 -15.77 -0.25
N VAL A 14 5.71 -15.68 -1.46
CA VAL A 14 6.53 -14.53 -1.89
C VAL A 14 5.77 -13.22 -1.67
N PHE A 15 4.50 -13.17 -2.07
CA PHE A 15 3.66 -11.99 -1.91
C PHE A 15 3.50 -11.56 -0.45
N ILE A 16 3.12 -12.50 0.42
CA ILE A 16 2.88 -12.21 1.84
C ILE A 16 4.17 -11.80 2.52
N THR A 17 5.25 -12.52 2.23
CA THR A 17 6.56 -12.24 2.78
C THR A 17 7.06 -10.86 2.34
N LEU A 18 6.86 -10.45 1.09
CA LEU A 18 7.22 -9.10 0.65
C LEU A 18 6.38 -8.01 1.35
N ALA A 19 5.08 -8.22 1.55
CA ALA A 19 4.24 -7.29 2.30
C ALA A 19 4.71 -7.11 3.76
N ILE A 20 5.22 -8.18 4.38
CA ILE A 20 5.79 -8.13 5.74
C ILE A 20 7.14 -7.40 5.75
N ALA A 21 7.95 -7.51 4.68
CA ALA A 21 9.20 -6.75 4.56
C ALA A 21 8.94 -5.25 4.57
N GLU A 22 8.03 -4.81 3.71
CA GLU A 22 7.65 -3.40 3.58
C GLU A 22 6.94 -2.88 4.83
N GLY A 23 6.12 -3.73 5.43
CA GLY A 23 5.51 -3.49 6.73
C GLY A 23 6.50 -3.22 7.85
N TYR A 24 7.62 -3.93 7.86
CA TYR A 24 8.67 -3.70 8.85
C TYR A 24 9.31 -2.32 8.69
N VAL A 25 9.58 -1.89 7.46
CA VAL A 25 10.13 -0.55 7.17
C VAL A 25 9.19 0.52 7.71
N GLN A 26 7.88 0.42 7.43
CA GLN A 26 6.89 1.34 8.01
C GLN A 26 6.86 1.29 9.53
N TYR A 27 6.93 0.09 10.11
CA TYR A 27 6.96 -0.10 11.55
C TYR A 27 8.17 0.59 12.22
N THR A 28 9.31 0.72 11.54
CA THR A 28 10.48 1.44 12.09
C THR A 28 10.22 2.94 12.30
N PHE A 29 9.19 3.52 11.68
CA PHE A 29 8.80 4.93 11.87
C PHE A 29 7.70 5.12 12.92
N SER A 30 7.06 4.05 13.40
CA SER A 30 5.87 4.15 14.24
C SER A 30 5.94 3.30 15.51
N PHE A 31 7.05 2.57 15.74
CA PHE A 31 7.15 1.67 16.88
C PHE A 31 7.16 2.41 18.23
N SER A 32 7.61 3.65 18.25
CA SER A 32 7.68 4.50 19.45
C SER A 32 6.31 4.82 20.02
N ALA A 33 5.26 4.85 19.17
CA ALA A 33 3.87 5.01 19.59
C ALA A 33 3.35 3.86 20.49
N ALA A 34 4.10 2.77 20.67
CA ALA A 34 3.78 1.70 21.62
C ALA A 34 4.33 1.93 23.04
N TYR A 35 5.02 3.05 23.27
CA TYR A 35 5.60 3.43 24.54
C TYR A 35 4.93 4.69 25.09
N PRO A 36 4.59 4.73 26.39
CA PRO A 36 4.26 5.99 27.04
C PRO A 36 5.51 6.89 27.01
N GLY A 37 5.30 8.20 27.04
CA GLY A 37 6.41 9.14 26.98
C GLY A 37 6.22 10.36 27.85
N ILE A 38 7.24 11.18 27.85
CA ILE A 38 7.30 12.48 28.51
C ILE A 38 7.94 13.50 27.57
N VAL A 39 7.44 14.72 27.59
CA VAL A 39 8.04 15.83 26.83
C VAL A 39 8.90 16.67 27.77
N LEU A 40 10.15 16.92 27.38
CA LEU A 40 11.09 17.75 28.16
C LEU A 40 11.77 18.78 27.24
N ARG A 41 11.86 20.03 27.68
CA ARG A 41 12.43 21.17 26.91
C ARG A 41 13.93 21.35 27.05
N GLU A 42 14.43 21.18 28.27
CA GLU A 42 15.85 21.30 28.58
C GLU A 42 16.24 20.14 29.48
N ALA A 43 16.92 19.16 28.88
CA ALA A 43 17.44 18.05 29.62
C ALA A 43 18.74 17.59 28.96
N SER A 44 19.84 17.64 29.71
CA SER A 44 21.08 17.00 29.29
C SER A 44 20.88 15.49 29.29
N GLY A 45 21.32 14.82 28.22
CA GLY A 45 21.30 13.36 28.14
C GLY A 45 21.97 12.69 29.33
N GLU A 46 23.07 13.25 29.83
CA GLU A 46 23.78 12.76 31.03
C GLU A 46 22.92 12.88 32.31
N GLN A 47 22.16 13.95 32.44
CA GLN A 47 21.29 14.18 33.59
C GLN A 47 20.11 13.21 33.57
N LEU A 48 19.52 12.98 32.39
CA LEU A 48 18.46 12.01 32.20
C LEU A 48 18.93 10.58 32.39
N GLU A 49 20.15 10.24 31.96
CA GLU A 49 20.72 8.93 32.17
C GLU A 49 20.80 8.60 33.67
N ASN A 50 21.31 9.54 34.46
CA ASN A 50 21.41 9.38 35.91
C ASN A 50 20.05 9.24 36.61
N LEU A 51 19.05 10.04 36.20
CA LEU A 51 17.69 9.95 36.70
C LEU A 51 17.02 8.62 36.31
N SER A 52 17.24 8.16 35.07
CA SER A 52 16.71 6.91 34.57
C SER A 52 17.24 5.72 35.38
N ARG A 53 18.55 5.72 35.66
CA ARG A 53 19.22 4.69 36.48
C ARG A 53 18.71 4.70 37.92
N LYS A 54 18.51 5.88 38.51
CA LYS A 54 17.99 6.03 39.88
C LYS A 54 16.53 5.58 40.00
N ALA A 55 15.70 5.90 39.01
CA ALA A 55 14.28 5.53 38.97
C ALA A 55 14.04 4.08 38.52
N GLY A 56 15.04 3.42 37.91
CA GLY A 56 14.87 2.09 37.32
C GLY A 56 14.02 2.11 36.05
N VAL A 57 13.94 3.26 35.37
CA VAL A 57 13.19 3.45 34.12
C VAL A 57 14.18 3.50 32.98
N LYS A 58 13.83 2.85 31.86
CA LYS A 58 14.63 2.90 30.63
C LYS A 58 13.99 3.88 29.67
N ILE A 59 14.81 4.69 29.01
CA ILE A 59 14.35 5.80 28.21
C ILE A 59 15.05 5.83 26.85
N PHE A 60 14.35 6.34 25.84
CA PHE A 60 14.96 6.67 24.56
C PHE A 60 14.32 7.90 23.91
N ALA A 61 15.09 8.60 23.09
CA ALA A 61 14.63 9.66 22.20
C ALA A 61 14.91 9.29 20.75
N GLU A 62 14.10 9.80 19.83
CA GLU A 62 14.23 9.58 18.39
C GLU A 62 14.61 10.88 17.68
N GLU A 63 15.60 10.81 16.80
CA GLU A 63 15.92 11.88 15.86
C GLU A 63 15.88 11.31 14.45
N TYR A 64 14.94 11.80 13.64
CA TYR A 64 14.81 11.44 12.24
C TYR A 64 15.67 12.36 11.39
N ARG A 65 16.57 11.79 10.58
CA ARG A 65 17.35 12.50 9.57
C ARG A 65 17.10 11.90 8.20
N PHE A 66 16.97 12.76 7.19
CA PHE A 66 16.86 12.36 5.80
C PHE A 66 18.21 12.61 5.14
N ASP A 67 18.96 11.54 4.85
CA ASP A 67 20.28 11.65 4.21
C ASP A 67 20.13 11.82 2.67
N ASP A 68 19.15 11.12 2.05
CA ASP A 68 18.78 11.26 0.63
C ASP A 68 17.35 10.73 0.32
N ILE A 69 16.95 10.77 -0.96
CA ILE A 69 15.65 10.32 -1.52
C ILE A 69 15.27 8.88 -1.15
N PHE A 70 16.26 8.02 -0.85
CA PHE A 70 16.09 6.58 -0.63
C PHE A 70 16.57 6.11 0.74
N THR A 71 17.16 6.97 1.56
CA THR A 71 17.80 6.57 2.81
C THR A 71 17.31 7.43 3.96
N HIS A 72 16.48 6.83 4.79
CA HIS A 72 16.01 7.41 6.04
C HIS A 72 16.94 6.99 7.17
N ARG A 73 17.35 7.92 8.03
CA ARG A 73 18.13 7.59 9.23
C ARG A 73 17.29 7.84 10.47
N VAL A 74 17.17 6.80 11.30
CA VAL A 74 16.54 6.87 12.61
C VAL A 74 17.64 6.75 13.66
N ASN A 75 17.99 7.86 14.29
CA ASN A 75 18.93 7.87 15.40
C ASN A 75 18.16 7.69 16.70
N LEU A 76 18.50 6.65 17.46
CA LEU A 76 17.90 6.33 18.74
C LEU A 76 18.91 6.57 19.84
N TYR A 77 18.64 7.56 20.69
CA TYR A 77 19.48 7.86 21.85
C TYR A 77 18.90 7.13 23.05
N CYS A 78 19.63 6.14 23.57
CA CYS A 78 19.10 5.13 24.47
C CYS A 78 19.82 5.14 25.81
N SER A 79 19.05 5.04 26.89
CA SER A 79 19.63 4.81 28.21
C SER A 79 20.17 3.40 28.38
N GLU A 80 20.98 3.19 29.42
CA GLU A 80 21.57 1.89 29.70
C GLU A 80 20.52 0.77 29.75
N GLY A 81 20.70 -0.24 28.88
CA GLY A 81 19.80 -1.39 28.80
C GLY A 81 18.47 -1.17 28.07
N MET A 82 18.22 0.03 27.50
CA MET A 82 17.06 0.30 26.65
C MET A 82 17.19 -0.37 25.28
N GLU A 83 18.40 -0.45 24.72
CA GLU A 83 18.66 -1.19 23.47
C GLU A 83 18.14 -2.64 23.53
N ARG A 84 18.33 -3.32 24.68
CA ARG A 84 17.81 -4.68 24.90
C ARG A 84 16.29 -4.73 24.90
N VAL A 85 15.63 -3.70 25.44
CA VAL A 85 14.16 -3.58 25.44
C VAL A 85 13.65 -3.37 24.03
N LEU A 86 14.25 -2.42 23.29
CA LEU A 86 13.89 -2.16 21.90
C LEU A 86 14.03 -3.42 21.04
N ARG A 87 15.11 -4.19 21.25
CA ARG A 87 15.33 -5.47 20.56
C ARG A 87 14.31 -6.54 20.92
N GLN A 88 13.88 -6.64 22.19
CA GLN A 88 12.98 -7.70 22.66
C GLN A 88 11.50 -7.38 22.44
N ARG A 89 11.09 -6.14 22.72
CA ARG A 89 9.69 -5.70 22.68
C ARG A 89 9.30 -5.16 21.32
N SER A 90 10.18 -4.38 20.69
CA SER A 90 9.91 -3.71 19.41
C SER A 90 10.67 -4.33 18.23
N MET A 91 11.56 -5.29 18.46
CA MET A 91 12.32 -5.94 17.37
C MET A 91 13.14 -4.97 16.53
N ILE A 92 13.53 -3.83 17.13
CA ILE A 92 14.39 -2.80 16.55
C ILE A 92 15.85 -3.11 16.86
N ARG A 93 16.73 -2.94 15.86
CA ARG A 93 18.18 -3.15 15.97
C ARG A 93 18.91 -2.10 15.16
N GLU A 94 20.13 -1.82 15.58
CA GLU A 94 21.08 -1.08 14.77
C GLU A 94 21.36 -1.81 13.44
N GLY A 95 21.37 -1.06 12.35
CA GLY A 95 21.66 -1.56 11.01
C GLY A 95 20.80 -0.96 9.90
N SER A 96 21.07 -1.38 8.66
CA SER A 96 20.30 -0.96 7.49
C SER A 96 19.17 -1.95 7.20
N CYS A 97 17.93 -1.46 7.19
CA CYS A 97 16.75 -2.14 6.69
C CYS A 97 16.55 -1.77 5.23
N LYS A 98 16.68 -2.75 4.33
CA LYS A 98 16.49 -2.53 2.91
C LYS A 98 15.04 -2.73 2.50
N SER A 99 14.54 -1.83 1.67
CA SER A 99 13.20 -1.90 1.11
C SER A 99 13.23 -2.12 -0.39
N LEU A 100 12.21 -2.78 -0.93
CA LEU A 100 12.00 -2.92 -2.38
C LEU A 100 11.10 -1.80 -2.92
N LEU A 101 10.27 -1.16 -2.07
CA LEU A 101 9.25 -0.20 -2.48
C LEU A 101 9.34 1.17 -1.78
N SER A 102 9.74 1.21 -0.51
CA SER A 102 9.57 2.35 0.42
C SER A 102 10.87 3.12 0.74
N GLY A 103 12.03 2.69 0.23
CA GLY A 103 13.33 3.25 0.59
C GLY A 103 13.99 2.55 1.79
N ASP A 104 15.32 2.60 1.84
CA ASP A 104 16.12 1.99 2.90
C ASP A 104 16.05 2.83 4.19
N THR A 105 16.00 2.17 5.34
CA THR A 105 16.05 2.81 6.66
C THR A 105 17.30 2.36 7.40
N VAL A 106 18.14 3.31 7.83
CA VAL A 106 19.33 3.07 8.65
C VAL A 106 19.02 3.45 10.09
N ILE A 107 19.03 2.45 10.97
CA ILE A 107 18.82 2.65 12.41
C ILE A 107 20.21 2.72 13.05
N SER A 108 20.49 3.84 13.73
CA SER A 108 21.72 4.05 14.48
C SER A 108 21.37 4.21 15.96
N ILE A 109 22.04 3.51 16.86
CA ILE A 109 21.77 3.57 18.30
C ILE A 109 22.95 4.21 19.01
N PHE A 110 22.68 5.28 19.74
CA PHE A 110 23.67 6.05 20.49
C PHE A 110 23.37 6.01 21.99
N PRO A 111 24.39 6.15 22.84
CA PRO A 111 24.19 6.41 24.27
C PRO A 111 23.36 7.68 24.47
N LEU A 112 22.51 7.69 25.49
CA LEU A 112 21.69 8.86 25.80
C LEU A 112 22.54 10.08 26.16
N GLU A 113 23.72 9.89 26.74
CA GLU A 113 24.62 10.96 27.14
C GLU A 113 25.10 11.81 25.96
N GLU A 114 25.13 11.25 24.75
CA GLU A 114 25.47 11.96 23.51
C GLU A 114 24.32 12.84 23.00
N PHE A 115 23.13 12.70 23.57
CA PHE A 115 21.97 13.50 23.22
C PHE A 115 22.02 14.88 23.90
N GLU A 116 22.27 15.91 23.12
CA GLU A 116 22.12 17.29 23.54
C GLU A 116 20.80 17.86 23.00
N ALA A 117 19.82 18.02 23.88
CA ALA A 117 18.63 18.79 23.57
C ALA A 117 19.04 20.27 23.40
N GLN A 118 19.24 20.71 22.15
CA GLN A 118 19.59 22.09 21.79
C GLN A 118 18.38 23.04 21.98
N GLY A 119 17.80 23.09 23.19
CA GLY A 119 16.61 23.88 23.51
C GLY A 119 15.29 23.35 22.90
N LYS A 120 15.29 22.13 22.36
CA LYS A 120 14.12 21.50 21.72
C LYS A 120 13.29 20.73 22.74
N ALA A 121 11.96 20.95 22.74
CA ALA A 121 11.02 20.01 23.35
C ALA A 121 11.18 18.64 22.69
N THR A 122 11.73 17.71 23.47
CA THR A 122 12.05 16.36 23.01
C THR A 122 11.12 15.38 23.70
N VAL A 123 10.54 14.49 22.90
CA VAL A 123 9.78 13.35 23.39
C VAL A 123 10.76 12.26 23.84
N TYR A 124 10.69 11.89 25.11
CA TYR A 124 11.39 10.74 25.66
C TYR A 124 10.38 9.63 25.94
N TYR A 125 10.58 8.50 25.30
CA TYR A 125 9.75 7.31 25.46
C TYR A 125 10.26 6.45 26.61
N LEU A 126 9.34 5.97 27.44
CA LEU A 126 9.63 5.35 28.73
C LEU A 126 9.28 3.86 28.73
N HIS A 127 10.09 3.08 29.43
CA HIS A 127 9.81 1.68 29.73
C HIS A 127 10.21 1.33 31.17
N GLY A 128 9.22 0.92 31.97
CA GLY A 128 9.40 0.51 33.36
C GLY A 128 8.08 0.11 34.00
N SER A 129 8.05 -0.06 35.32
CA SER A 129 6.79 -0.22 36.04
C SER A 129 6.01 1.10 36.02
N ARG A 130 4.67 1.05 36.11
CA ARG A 130 3.84 2.28 36.15
C ARG A 130 4.24 3.21 37.30
N GLU A 131 4.62 2.65 38.45
CA GLU A 131 5.03 3.43 39.62
C GLU A 131 6.40 4.10 39.45
N ASP A 132 7.35 3.41 38.81
CA ASP A 132 8.68 3.94 38.54
C ASP A 132 8.62 5.03 37.46
N MET A 133 7.85 4.80 36.38
CA MET A 133 7.63 5.80 35.34
C MET A 133 6.93 7.05 35.90
N ARG A 134 5.93 6.88 36.76
CA ARG A 134 5.26 8.01 37.41
C ARG A 134 6.20 8.82 38.30
N ARG A 135 7.08 8.14 39.06
CA ARG A 135 8.13 8.80 39.86
C ARG A 135 9.12 9.55 38.99
N PHE A 136 9.55 8.95 37.88
CA PHE A 136 10.45 9.58 36.91
C PHE A 136 9.81 10.84 36.30
N CYS A 137 8.54 10.79 35.88
CA CYS A 137 7.82 11.97 35.40
C CYS A 137 7.71 13.08 36.46
N GLN A 138 7.47 12.71 37.74
CA GLN A 138 7.42 13.68 38.84
C GLN A 138 8.78 14.34 39.13
N GLU A 139 9.89 13.58 39.07
CA GLU A 139 11.24 14.11 39.31
C GLU A 139 11.73 14.98 38.16
N THR A 140 11.34 14.69 36.93
CA THR A 140 11.71 15.46 35.72
C THR A 140 10.80 16.65 35.45
N GLY A 141 9.61 16.70 36.06
CA GLY A 141 8.66 17.80 35.90
C GLY A 141 7.99 17.89 34.53
N GLY A 142 8.21 16.92 33.63
CA GLY A 142 7.62 16.91 32.30
C GLY A 142 6.21 16.33 32.25
N GLU A 143 5.50 16.62 31.17
CA GLU A 143 4.12 16.19 30.98
C GLU A 143 4.05 14.74 30.46
N PRO A 144 3.44 13.80 31.21
CA PRO A 144 3.31 12.43 30.77
C PRO A 144 2.19 12.29 29.74
N PHE A 145 2.41 11.49 28.71
CA PHE A 145 1.34 11.01 27.82
C PHE A 145 1.31 9.48 27.78
N GLU A 146 0.10 8.94 27.77
CA GLU A 146 -0.14 7.52 27.50
C GLU A 146 -0.57 7.36 26.03
N THR A 147 -0.13 6.25 25.43
CA THR A 147 -0.48 5.90 24.05
C THR A 147 -1.38 4.66 24.05
N ASP A 148 -2.52 4.72 23.38
CA ASP A 148 -3.43 3.57 23.17
C ASP A 148 -2.88 2.56 22.12
N GLY A 149 -1.65 2.75 21.64
CA GLY A 149 -1.11 2.16 20.42
C GLY A 149 -1.03 0.64 20.40
N SER A 150 -2.02 -0.01 19.80
CA SER A 150 -1.80 -1.24 19.02
C SER A 150 -1.52 -0.85 17.57
N PRO A 151 -0.39 -1.25 16.97
CA PRO A 151 -0.14 -0.99 15.55
C PRO A 151 -1.17 -1.72 14.68
N GLU A 152 -2.03 -0.96 14.00
CA GLU A 152 -3.11 -1.42 13.11
C GLU A 152 -2.62 -2.42 12.03
N ALA A 153 -1.33 -2.35 11.68
CA ALA A 153 -0.67 -3.22 10.73
C ALA A 153 -0.69 -4.73 11.11
N GLU A 154 -0.73 -5.09 12.40
CA GLU A 154 -0.70 -6.51 12.82
C GLU A 154 -1.94 -7.29 12.34
N ASN A 155 -3.11 -6.63 12.22
CA ASN A 155 -4.34 -7.29 11.78
C ASN A 155 -4.37 -7.58 10.27
N GLN A 156 -3.62 -6.82 9.47
CA GLN A 156 -3.65 -6.95 8.00
C GLN A 156 -2.94 -8.23 7.52
N TYR A 157 -1.82 -8.61 8.13
CA TYR A 157 -1.09 -9.83 7.75
C TYR A 157 -1.86 -11.10 8.06
N VAL A 158 -2.67 -11.10 9.13
CA VAL A 158 -3.52 -12.24 9.50
C VAL A 158 -4.47 -12.60 8.35
N ILE A 159 -5.07 -11.60 7.72
CA ILE A 159 -5.98 -11.79 6.58
C ILE A 159 -5.23 -12.44 5.40
N TYR A 160 -4.02 -11.96 5.09
CA TYR A 160 -3.20 -12.51 4.01
C TYR A 160 -2.83 -13.98 4.25
N TRP A 161 -2.47 -14.33 5.49
CA TRP A 161 -2.15 -15.70 5.84
C TRP A 161 -3.35 -16.64 5.84
N ILE A 162 -4.51 -16.20 6.35
CA ILE A 162 -5.75 -16.98 6.29
C ILE A 162 -6.10 -17.29 4.83
N PHE A 163 -5.95 -16.30 3.95
CA PHE A 163 -6.17 -16.46 2.52
C PHE A 163 -5.21 -17.49 1.90
N ALA A 164 -3.90 -17.38 2.15
CA ALA A 164 -2.93 -18.36 1.64
C ALA A 164 -3.17 -19.77 2.19
N LEU A 165 -3.57 -19.90 3.45
CA LEU A 165 -3.90 -21.18 4.07
C LEU A 165 -5.11 -21.82 3.39
N GLY A 166 -6.17 -21.04 3.14
CA GLY A 166 -7.34 -21.48 2.38
C GLY A 166 -6.99 -21.92 0.95
N ALA A 167 -6.22 -21.10 0.22
CA ALA A 167 -5.80 -21.41 -1.14
C ALA A 167 -4.92 -22.68 -1.21
N ALA A 168 -3.95 -22.81 -0.31
CA ALA A 168 -3.10 -24.00 -0.21
C ALA A 168 -3.92 -25.25 0.11
N ALA A 169 -4.82 -25.17 1.09
CA ALA A 169 -5.70 -26.28 1.47
C ALA A 169 -6.58 -26.73 0.29
N LEU A 170 -7.14 -25.78 -0.46
CA LEU A 170 -7.92 -26.03 -1.68
C LEU A 170 -7.07 -26.78 -2.73
N LEU A 171 -5.84 -26.33 -3.00
CA LEU A 171 -4.94 -27.02 -3.94
C LEU A 171 -4.59 -28.44 -3.47
N THR A 172 -4.42 -28.63 -2.16
CA THR A 172 -4.16 -29.94 -1.55
C THR A 172 -5.35 -30.88 -1.69
N LEU A 173 -6.56 -30.40 -1.41
CA LEU A 173 -7.80 -31.15 -1.60
C LEU A 173 -7.99 -31.55 -3.07
N TYR A 174 -7.67 -30.66 -4.01
CA TYR A 174 -7.68 -30.99 -5.43
C TYR A 174 -6.66 -32.08 -5.76
N GLN A 175 -5.42 -31.96 -5.29
CA GLN A 175 -4.39 -32.97 -5.48
C GLN A 175 -4.81 -34.34 -4.91
N ILE A 176 -5.40 -34.36 -3.72
CA ILE A 176 -5.96 -35.57 -3.09
C ILE A 176 -7.02 -36.21 -3.98
N ALA A 177 -7.93 -35.41 -4.56
CA ALA A 177 -8.95 -35.91 -5.49
C ALA A 177 -8.31 -36.62 -6.71
N LEU A 178 -7.13 -36.18 -7.16
CA LEU A 178 -6.39 -36.83 -8.24
C LEU A 178 -5.65 -38.10 -7.77
N LEU A 179 -5.01 -38.04 -6.59
CA LEU A 179 -4.21 -39.14 -6.03
C LEU A 179 -5.06 -40.35 -5.63
N ARG A 180 -6.35 -40.15 -5.35
CA ARG A 180 -7.29 -41.25 -5.02
C ARG A 180 -7.37 -42.36 -6.05
N ARG A 181 -7.05 -42.11 -7.33
CA ARG A 181 -6.97 -43.15 -8.37
C ARG A 181 -5.72 -44.02 -8.19
N GLU A 182 -4.59 -43.40 -7.90
CA GLU A 182 -3.33 -44.09 -7.64
C GLU A 182 -3.41 -44.92 -6.35
N VAL A 183 -4.04 -44.35 -5.30
CA VAL A 183 -4.33 -45.06 -4.06
C VAL A 183 -5.14 -46.34 -4.30
N LEU A 184 -6.18 -46.29 -5.13
CA LEU A 184 -6.98 -47.48 -5.47
C LEU A 184 -6.14 -48.57 -6.15
N LEU A 185 -5.29 -48.19 -7.12
CA LEU A 185 -4.39 -49.12 -7.81
C LEU A 185 -3.40 -49.77 -6.84
N ARG A 186 -2.85 -48.99 -5.91
CA ARG A 186 -1.91 -49.47 -4.89
C ARG A 186 -2.57 -50.42 -3.89
N ILE A 187 -3.81 -50.14 -3.49
CA ILE A 187 -4.63 -51.03 -2.65
C ILE A 187 -4.86 -52.36 -3.37
N ILE A 188 -5.29 -52.34 -4.65
CA ILE A 188 -5.48 -53.56 -5.46
C ILE A 188 -4.15 -54.34 -5.59
N SER A 189 -3.02 -53.64 -5.65
CA SER A 189 -1.69 -54.23 -5.75
C SER A 189 -1.11 -54.70 -4.40
N GLY A 190 -1.86 -54.60 -3.30
CA GLY A 190 -1.41 -55.03 -1.96
C GLY A 190 -0.32 -54.16 -1.33
N GLN A 191 -0.10 -52.93 -1.81
CA GLN A 191 0.90 -52.03 -1.23
C GLN A 191 0.39 -51.34 0.04
N ASP A 192 1.31 -51.03 0.95
CA ASP A 192 1.00 -50.26 2.15
C ASP A 192 0.67 -48.79 1.81
N LEU A 193 -0.57 -48.40 2.13
CA LEU A 193 -1.09 -47.05 1.91
C LEU A 193 -0.51 -46.03 2.90
N ARG A 194 -0.12 -46.44 4.11
CA ARG A 194 0.35 -45.53 5.16
C ARG A 194 1.66 -44.87 4.76
N GLN A 195 2.61 -45.65 4.25
CA GLN A 195 3.88 -45.12 3.76
C GLN A 195 3.69 -44.14 2.58
N PHE A 196 2.72 -44.41 1.69
CA PHE A 196 2.40 -43.51 0.59
C PHE A 196 1.87 -42.17 1.09
N ILE A 197 0.91 -42.18 2.03
CA ILE A 197 0.34 -40.96 2.62
C ILE A 197 1.40 -40.18 3.39
N LEU A 198 2.21 -40.86 4.20
CA LEU A 198 3.25 -40.22 5.01
C LEU A 198 4.31 -39.54 4.12
N ARG A 199 4.68 -40.15 2.98
CA ARG A 199 5.59 -39.51 2.01
C ARG A 199 4.99 -38.24 1.41
N HIS A 200 3.68 -38.21 1.16
CA HIS A 200 3.01 -37.01 0.66
C HIS A 200 2.91 -35.93 1.74
N ALA A 201 2.54 -36.28 2.97
CA ALA A 201 2.54 -35.34 4.08
C ALA A 201 3.95 -34.77 4.34
N ALA A 202 4.99 -35.62 4.34
CA ALA A 202 6.38 -35.19 4.54
C ALA A 202 6.84 -34.19 3.46
N ARG A 203 6.40 -34.33 2.21
CA ARG A 203 6.70 -33.35 1.15
C ARG A 203 6.12 -31.97 1.44
N GLU A 204 4.96 -31.88 2.10
CA GLU A 204 4.39 -30.60 2.53
C GLU A 204 5.27 -29.94 3.59
N PHE A 205 5.70 -30.69 4.60
CA PHE A 205 6.62 -30.19 5.62
C PHE A 205 7.96 -29.75 5.03
N ILE A 206 8.55 -30.54 4.13
CA ILE A 206 9.81 -30.19 3.46
C ILE A 206 9.64 -28.92 2.62
N PHE A 207 8.54 -28.80 1.86
CA PHE A 207 8.31 -27.66 0.99
C PHE A 207 8.09 -26.37 1.79
N TYR A 208 7.12 -26.35 2.72
CA TYR A 208 6.83 -25.15 3.50
C TYR A 208 7.97 -24.82 4.48
N GLY A 209 8.63 -25.83 5.07
CA GLY A 209 9.83 -25.64 5.87
C GLY A 209 11.00 -25.07 5.08
N GLY A 210 11.21 -25.56 3.84
CA GLY A 210 12.22 -25.02 2.93
C GLY A 210 11.93 -23.56 2.54
N CYS A 211 10.67 -23.23 2.23
CA CYS A 211 10.27 -21.84 1.97
C CYS A 211 10.51 -20.96 3.20
N PHE A 212 10.12 -21.41 4.39
CA PHE A 212 10.33 -20.68 5.63
C PHE A 212 11.82 -20.37 5.86
N LEU A 213 12.70 -21.37 5.73
CA LEU A 213 14.14 -21.18 5.90
C LEU A 213 14.74 -20.25 4.83
N LEU A 214 14.31 -20.38 3.58
CA LEU A 214 14.75 -19.52 2.49
C LEU A 214 14.41 -18.05 2.79
N PHE A 215 13.18 -17.76 3.17
CA PHE A 215 12.75 -16.40 3.46
C PHE A 215 13.30 -15.86 4.78
N LEU A 216 13.47 -16.71 5.79
CA LEU A 216 14.17 -16.31 7.02
C LEU A 216 15.61 -15.86 6.72
N LEU A 217 16.30 -16.60 5.84
CA LEU A 217 17.65 -16.22 5.40
C LEU A 217 17.64 -14.92 4.60
N LEU A 218 16.72 -14.75 3.66
CA LEU A 218 16.59 -13.50 2.91
C LEU A 218 16.30 -12.31 3.83
N PHE A 219 15.41 -12.46 4.81
CA PHE A 219 15.09 -11.41 5.77
C PHE A 219 16.25 -11.09 6.70
N SER A 220 17.01 -12.10 7.14
CA SER A 220 18.20 -11.87 7.96
C SER A 220 19.29 -11.06 7.24
N LEU A 221 19.26 -11.00 5.90
CA LEU A 221 20.17 -10.19 5.09
C LEU A 221 19.62 -8.78 4.80
N LEU A 222 18.30 -8.58 4.87
CA LEU A 222 17.64 -7.35 4.45
C LEU A 222 17.07 -6.52 5.60
N SER A 223 16.70 -7.13 6.74
CA SER A 223 15.93 -6.50 7.82
C SER A 223 16.03 -7.33 9.12
N SER A 224 15.06 -7.18 10.04
CA SER A 224 15.01 -7.90 11.32
C SER A 224 14.42 -9.32 11.19
N PRO A 225 15.18 -10.38 11.51
CA PRO A 225 14.68 -11.75 11.48
C PRO A 225 13.64 -12.03 12.57
N GLU A 226 13.68 -11.32 13.71
CA GLU A 226 12.72 -11.50 14.80
C GLU A 226 11.32 -11.06 14.42
N TYR A 227 11.23 -9.92 13.72
CA TYR A 227 9.97 -9.41 13.19
C TYR A 227 9.35 -10.38 12.19
N TYR A 228 10.17 -10.95 11.30
CA TYR A 228 9.73 -11.99 10.38
C TYR A 228 9.26 -13.24 11.12
N LEU A 229 10.00 -13.71 12.12
CA LEU A 229 9.65 -14.91 12.90
C LEU A 229 8.31 -14.77 13.63
N LYS A 230 8.07 -13.63 14.30
CA LYS A 230 6.80 -13.36 14.99
C LYS A 230 5.62 -13.39 14.01
N ASN A 231 5.77 -12.74 12.86
CA ASN A 231 4.67 -12.55 11.92
C ASN A 231 4.46 -13.70 10.93
N THR A 232 5.41 -14.64 10.80
CA THR A 232 5.30 -15.74 9.81
C THR A 232 5.46 -17.14 10.38
N GLY A 233 6.22 -17.32 11.46
CA GLY A 233 6.54 -18.63 12.01
C GLY A 233 5.31 -19.50 12.32
N PRO A 234 4.32 -19.00 13.08
CA PRO A 234 3.08 -19.74 13.35
C PRO A 234 2.33 -20.14 12.09
N TRP A 235 2.33 -19.28 11.07
CA TRP A 235 1.59 -19.49 9.83
C TRP A 235 2.23 -20.55 8.93
N PHE A 236 3.56 -20.58 8.82
CA PHE A 236 4.26 -21.65 8.11
C PHE A 236 4.03 -23.02 8.79
N PHE A 237 4.03 -23.04 10.12
CA PHE A 237 3.70 -24.25 10.87
C PHE A 237 2.27 -24.72 10.58
N LEU A 238 1.29 -23.80 10.63
CA LEU A 238 -0.10 -24.09 10.28
C LEU A 238 -0.24 -24.56 8.83
N LEU A 239 0.43 -23.92 7.86
CA LEU A 239 0.43 -24.35 6.46
C LEU A 239 0.93 -25.79 6.32
N ALA A 240 2.05 -26.13 6.95
CA ALA A 240 2.60 -27.49 6.89
C ALA A 240 1.67 -28.52 7.54
N VAL A 241 1.15 -28.24 8.74
CA VAL A 241 0.27 -29.14 9.48
C VAL A 241 -1.08 -29.31 8.81
N CYS A 242 -1.75 -28.22 8.43
CA CYS A 242 -3.04 -28.28 7.74
C CYS A 242 -2.92 -29.02 6.40
N ASN A 243 -1.96 -28.66 5.55
CA ASN A 243 -1.80 -29.32 4.26
C ASN A 243 -1.32 -30.77 4.39
N GLY A 244 -0.42 -31.05 5.33
CA GLY A 244 0.04 -32.41 5.61
C GLY A 244 -1.08 -33.31 6.13
N SER A 245 -1.88 -32.83 7.08
CA SER A 245 -3.00 -33.59 7.67
C SER A 245 -4.14 -33.86 6.68
N LEU A 246 -4.37 -32.98 5.71
CA LEU A 246 -5.36 -33.23 4.65
C LEU A 246 -5.08 -34.53 3.89
N HIS A 247 -3.82 -34.95 3.73
CA HIS A 247 -3.50 -36.21 3.08
C HIS A 247 -4.03 -37.45 3.83
N LEU A 248 -4.36 -37.34 5.12
CA LEU A 248 -5.05 -38.40 5.88
C LEU A 248 -6.45 -38.69 5.33
N LEU A 249 -7.08 -37.76 4.59
CA LEU A 249 -8.35 -37.99 3.89
C LEU A 249 -8.27 -39.09 2.82
N LEU A 250 -7.07 -39.54 2.46
CA LEU A 250 -6.86 -40.71 1.60
C LEU A 250 -7.12 -42.04 2.34
N LEU A 251 -7.06 -42.08 3.67
CA LEU A 251 -7.38 -43.27 4.48
C LEU A 251 -8.88 -43.60 4.45
N PHE A 252 -9.74 -42.58 4.36
CA PHE A 252 -11.21 -42.72 4.37
C PHE A 252 -11.80 -42.93 2.96
N THR A 253 -11.07 -43.61 2.08
CA THR A 253 -11.49 -43.83 0.69
C THR A 253 -12.41 -45.06 0.57
N ASP A 254 -13.66 -44.86 0.16
CA ASP A 254 -14.70 -45.92 0.07
C ASP A 254 -14.55 -46.74 -1.23
N TYR A 255 -13.87 -47.87 -1.11
CA TYR A 255 -13.48 -48.80 -2.18
C TYR A 255 -14.65 -49.25 -3.09
N LYS A 256 -15.86 -49.45 -2.55
CA LYS A 256 -17.02 -49.90 -3.36
C LYS A 256 -17.56 -48.79 -4.27
N LYS A 257 -17.58 -47.54 -3.79
CA LYS A 257 -18.00 -46.38 -4.60
C LYS A 257 -16.92 -45.93 -5.58
N ASP A 258 -15.66 -46.26 -5.28
CA ASP A 258 -14.49 -45.72 -5.95
C ASP A 258 -13.95 -46.61 -7.09
N MET A 259 -14.37 -47.88 -7.15
CA MET A 259 -14.16 -48.78 -8.30
C MET A 259 -14.99 -48.41 -9.53
N TYR A 260 -16.11 -47.68 -9.39
CA TYR A 260 -16.89 -47.21 -10.53
C TYR A 260 -16.23 -46.00 -11.20
N ILE A 261 -15.28 -46.28 -12.10
CA ILE A 261 -14.40 -45.32 -12.80
C ILE A 261 -15.20 -44.16 -13.42
N GLY A 262 -16.37 -44.42 -14.01
CA GLY A 262 -17.19 -43.40 -14.68
C GLY A 262 -17.92 -42.42 -13.76
N VAL A 263 -18.36 -42.86 -12.57
CA VAL A 263 -19.09 -42.02 -11.60
C VAL A 263 -18.11 -41.10 -10.86
N ARG A 264 -16.93 -41.64 -10.52
CA ARG A 264 -15.86 -40.92 -9.81
C ARG A 264 -15.22 -39.84 -10.66
N ALA A 265 -14.91 -40.14 -11.92
CA ALA A 265 -14.29 -39.16 -12.81
C ALA A 265 -15.22 -37.96 -13.08
N ARG A 266 -16.55 -38.18 -13.13
CA ARG A 266 -17.54 -37.09 -13.14
C ARG A 266 -17.56 -36.28 -11.84
N ARG A 267 -17.39 -36.92 -10.67
CA ARG A 267 -17.33 -36.22 -9.38
C ARG A 267 -16.08 -35.34 -9.26
N VAL A 268 -14.91 -35.86 -9.65
CA VAL A 268 -13.65 -35.10 -9.71
C VAL A 268 -13.79 -33.92 -10.67
N LEU A 269 -14.48 -34.10 -11.80
CA LEU A 269 -14.75 -33.02 -12.74
C LEU A 269 -15.69 -31.95 -12.16
N LYS A 270 -16.77 -32.34 -11.44
CA LYS A 270 -17.63 -31.38 -10.72
C LYS A 270 -16.85 -30.57 -9.68
N VAL A 271 -16.01 -31.24 -8.90
CA VAL A 271 -15.13 -30.59 -7.92
C VAL A 271 -14.15 -29.64 -8.62
N SER A 272 -13.60 -30.03 -9.78
CA SER A 272 -12.75 -29.18 -10.62
C SER A 272 -13.44 -27.89 -11.05
N TYR A 273 -14.73 -27.94 -11.39
CA TYR A 273 -15.53 -26.76 -11.71
C TYR A 273 -15.76 -25.86 -10.49
N VAL A 274 -15.95 -26.42 -9.29
CA VAL A 274 -16.01 -25.62 -8.05
C VAL A 274 -14.68 -24.89 -7.82
N TYR A 275 -13.55 -25.57 -8.00
CA TYR A 275 -12.23 -24.92 -7.93
C TYR A 275 -12.06 -23.81 -8.95
N LYS A 276 -12.59 -23.99 -10.18
CA LYS A 276 -12.58 -22.92 -11.17
C LYS A 276 -13.38 -21.71 -10.73
N ALA A 277 -14.58 -21.92 -10.16
CA ALA A 277 -15.41 -20.84 -9.67
C ALA A 277 -14.70 -20.05 -8.56
N VAL A 278 -14.12 -20.74 -7.58
CA VAL A 278 -13.34 -20.11 -6.50
C VAL A 278 -12.11 -19.38 -7.05
N GLY A 279 -11.40 -19.99 -8.01
CA GLY A 279 -10.25 -19.39 -8.67
C GLY A 279 -10.59 -18.08 -9.38
N ILE A 280 -11.70 -18.05 -10.14
CA ILE A 280 -12.17 -16.83 -10.82
C ILE A 280 -12.47 -15.72 -9.80
N ILE A 281 -13.19 -16.03 -8.72
CA ILE A 281 -13.55 -15.05 -7.69
C ILE A 281 -12.30 -14.46 -7.05
N LEU A 282 -11.34 -15.32 -6.73
CA LEU A 282 -10.07 -14.97 -6.12
C LEU A 282 -9.19 -14.14 -7.08
N THR A 283 -9.17 -14.51 -8.36
CA THR A 283 -8.50 -13.77 -9.43
C THR A 283 -9.10 -12.39 -9.61
N LEU A 284 -10.42 -12.27 -9.59
CA LEU A 284 -11.10 -10.98 -9.66
C LEU A 284 -10.79 -10.09 -8.46
N ALA A 285 -10.83 -10.62 -7.24
CA ALA A 285 -10.52 -9.85 -6.05
C ALA A 285 -9.11 -9.25 -6.10
N VAL A 286 -8.11 -10.07 -6.45
CA VAL A 286 -6.71 -9.62 -6.56
C VAL A 286 -6.52 -8.64 -7.71
N ILE A 287 -7.00 -8.97 -8.92
CA ILE A 287 -6.83 -8.11 -10.10
C ILE A 287 -7.52 -6.77 -9.90
N THR A 288 -8.68 -6.73 -9.23
CA THR A 288 -9.36 -5.48 -8.90
C THR A 288 -8.49 -4.61 -8.00
N GLY A 289 -7.92 -5.17 -6.92
CA GLY A 289 -6.99 -4.45 -6.05
C GLY A 289 -5.78 -3.91 -6.84
N CYS A 290 -5.18 -4.74 -7.70
CA CYS A 290 -4.08 -4.31 -8.55
C CYS A 290 -4.46 -3.20 -9.54
N VAL A 291 -5.62 -3.29 -10.19
CA VAL A 291 -6.09 -2.27 -11.13
C VAL A 291 -6.34 -0.96 -10.41
N ARG A 292 -6.94 -1.00 -9.20
CA ARG A 292 -7.11 0.17 -8.34
C ARG A 292 -5.77 0.85 -8.04
N THR A 293 -4.81 0.09 -7.51
CA THR A 293 -3.47 0.60 -7.21
C THR A 293 -2.79 1.21 -8.44
N ILE A 294 -2.91 0.57 -9.61
CA ILE A 294 -2.38 1.10 -10.86
C ILE A 294 -3.11 2.38 -11.28
N SER A 295 -4.44 2.44 -11.17
CA SER A 295 -5.22 3.63 -11.54
C SER A 295 -4.96 4.83 -10.63
N GLU A 296 -4.63 4.60 -9.35
CA GLU A 296 -4.24 5.64 -8.41
C GLU A 296 -2.78 6.09 -8.64
N ALA A 297 -1.88 5.15 -8.98
CA ALA A 297 -0.45 5.42 -9.12
C ALA A 297 -0.06 6.00 -10.49
N ALA A 298 -0.71 5.59 -11.59
CA ALA A 298 -0.31 5.97 -12.95
C ALA A 298 -0.44 7.48 -13.23
N PRO A 299 -1.50 8.19 -12.78
CA PRO A 299 -1.60 9.65 -12.97
C PRO A 299 -0.47 10.44 -12.31
N PHE A 300 0.21 9.88 -11.30
CA PHE A 300 1.33 10.52 -10.61
C PHE A 300 2.57 10.74 -11.52
N TYR A 301 2.60 10.15 -12.71
CA TYR A 301 3.62 10.49 -13.70
C TYR A 301 3.40 11.87 -14.34
N GLN A 302 2.14 12.34 -14.43
CA GLN A 302 1.78 13.56 -15.14
C GLN A 302 2.42 14.85 -14.56
N PRO A 303 2.48 15.04 -13.22
CA PRO A 303 3.13 16.22 -12.62
C PRO A 303 4.63 16.38 -12.88
N LYS A 304 5.32 15.40 -13.48
CA LYS A 304 6.78 15.39 -13.63
C LYS A 304 7.33 16.68 -14.22
N GLU A 305 6.70 17.20 -15.27
CA GLU A 305 7.16 18.40 -15.95
C GLU A 305 7.09 19.63 -15.04
N VAL A 306 6.02 19.73 -14.22
CA VAL A 306 5.85 20.81 -13.25
C VAL A 306 6.97 20.77 -12.21
N PHE A 307 7.18 19.63 -11.54
CA PHE A 307 8.24 19.53 -10.53
C PHE A 307 9.65 19.65 -11.12
N SER A 308 9.86 19.27 -12.37
CA SER A 308 11.15 19.49 -13.04
C SER A 308 11.42 20.97 -13.33
N HIS A 309 10.37 21.76 -13.56
CA HIS A 309 10.46 23.21 -13.72
C HIS A 309 10.77 23.90 -12.38
N TYR A 310 10.15 23.44 -11.29
CA TYR A 310 10.35 23.95 -9.93
C TYR A 310 11.44 23.19 -9.14
N LYS A 311 12.45 22.64 -9.82
CA LYS A 311 13.51 21.82 -9.19
C LYS A 311 14.36 22.57 -8.16
N ASP A 312 14.45 23.89 -8.30
CA ASP A 312 15.25 24.76 -7.41
C ASP A 312 14.40 25.27 -6.23
N TYR A 313 13.13 24.86 -6.15
CA TYR A 313 12.22 25.20 -5.07
C TYR A 313 12.24 24.12 -3.98
N SER A 314 11.99 24.53 -2.74
CA SER A 314 11.90 23.64 -1.58
C SER A 314 10.68 23.97 -0.73
N TYR A 315 10.15 22.96 -0.06
CA TYR A 315 9.22 23.14 1.05
C TYR A 315 9.99 23.46 2.32
N TYR A 316 9.47 24.39 3.11
CA TYR A 316 10.03 24.78 4.40
C TYR A 316 9.01 24.54 5.50
N GLN A 317 9.39 23.70 6.47
CA GLN A 317 8.55 23.43 7.64
C GLN A 317 9.30 23.88 8.89
N MET A 318 8.72 24.85 9.60
CA MET A 318 9.22 25.28 10.90
C MET A 318 8.36 24.63 11.97
N ASN A 319 8.95 23.76 12.78
CA ASN A 319 8.29 23.17 13.93
C ASN A 319 8.80 23.91 15.18
N VAL A 320 8.34 25.14 15.37
CA VAL A 320 8.65 25.91 16.60
C VAL A 320 7.59 25.56 17.63
N ASP A 321 8.04 25.05 18.76
CA ASP A 321 7.28 24.38 19.81
C ASP A 321 5.96 25.09 20.20
N SER A 322 4.85 24.34 20.18
CA SER A 322 3.48 24.82 20.46
C SER A 322 3.17 25.01 21.95
N ASP A 323 3.98 24.47 22.86
CA ASP A 323 3.68 24.43 24.31
C ASP A 323 4.23 25.62 25.13
N SER A 324 4.64 26.71 24.47
CA SER A 324 4.94 28.00 25.14
C SER A 324 3.74 28.95 25.09
N GLY A 325 2.60 28.51 24.52
CA GLY A 325 1.61 29.42 23.98
C GLY A 325 2.12 30.18 22.74
N ASP A 326 3.19 29.68 22.12
CA ASP A 326 3.93 30.33 21.03
C ASP A 326 3.93 29.48 19.73
N GLY A 327 2.97 28.56 19.53
CA GLY A 327 2.71 27.97 18.19
C GLY A 327 2.43 29.06 17.15
N ASP A 328 1.82 30.12 17.64
CA ASP A 328 1.81 31.49 17.15
C ASP A 328 3.15 31.97 16.52
N ARG A 329 4.33 31.67 17.09
CA ARG A 329 5.65 32.04 16.54
C ARG A 329 6.03 31.21 15.33
N ALA A 330 5.80 29.89 15.34
CA ALA A 330 6.05 29.04 14.18
C ALA A 330 5.23 29.52 12.98
N ASP A 331 3.93 29.73 13.22
CA ASP A 331 2.98 30.16 12.19
C ASP A 331 3.30 31.57 11.70
N ARG A 332 3.64 32.49 12.61
CA ARG A 332 4.11 33.84 12.23
C ARG A 332 5.39 33.81 11.40
N LEU A 333 6.34 32.94 11.71
CA LEU A 333 7.60 32.84 10.97
C LEU A 333 7.39 32.18 9.61
N CYS A 334 6.60 31.11 9.52
CA CYS A 334 6.18 30.50 8.26
C CYS A 334 5.44 31.52 7.38
N LEU A 335 4.52 32.28 7.98
CA LEU A 335 3.79 33.34 7.29
C LEU A 335 4.72 34.47 6.83
N LYS A 336 5.64 34.93 7.70
CA LYS A 336 6.65 35.96 7.35
C LYS A 336 7.50 35.50 6.17
N LEU A 337 8.01 34.27 6.23
CA LEU A 337 8.81 33.70 5.14
C LEU A 337 7.99 33.64 3.85
N TYR A 338 6.79 33.06 3.90
CA TYR A 338 5.91 32.97 2.74
C TYR A 338 5.60 34.34 2.13
N GLN A 339 5.22 35.34 2.95
CA GLN A 339 4.91 36.70 2.51
C GLN A 339 6.11 37.37 1.82
N GLU A 340 7.32 37.23 2.39
CA GLU A 340 8.54 37.81 1.82
C GLU A 340 8.83 37.25 0.43
N TYR A 341 8.73 35.93 0.26
CA TYR A 341 8.98 35.28 -1.02
C TYR A 341 7.83 35.44 -2.01
N LEU A 342 6.59 35.58 -1.53
CA LEU A 342 5.42 35.88 -2.36
C LEU A 342 5.57 37.26 -3.02
N GLN A 343 6.06 38.26 -2.28
CA GLN A 343 6.38 39.58 -2.82
C GLN A 343 7.52 39.53 -3.85
N LYS A 344 8.50 38.66 -3.64
CA LYS A 344 9.61 38.41 -4.59
C LYS A 344 9.21 37.60 -5.82
N LYS A 345 7.96 37.10 -5.90
CA LYS A 345 7.47 36.19 -6.94
C LYS A 345 8.26 34.88 -7.01
N LYS A 346 8.74 34.42 -5.86
CA LYS A 346 9.56 33.21 -5.68
C LYS A 346 8.79 32.10 -4.96
N THR A 347 7.46 32.09 -5.10
CA THR A 347 6.56 31.09 -4.51
C THR A 347 5.90 30.25 -5.60
N PHE A 348 5.39 29.09 -5.21
CA PHE A 348 4.40 28.35 -5.96
C PHE A 348 3.55 27.55 -4.97
N ALA A 349 2.25 27.83 -4.91
CA ALA A 349 1.30 27.06 -4.12
C ALA A 349 0.16 26.57 -5.01
N MET A 350 -0.08 25.26 -4.99
CA MET A 350 -1.24 24.60 -5.59
C MET A 350 -1.69 23.55 -4.58
N VAL A 351 -2.58 23.93 -3.66
CA VAL A 351 -2.92 23.14 -2.47
C VAL A 351 -4.37 22.67 -2.55
N GLU A 352 -4.61 21.39 -2.32
CA GLU A 352 -5.97 20.85 -2.20
C GLU A 352 -6.64 21.42 -0.96
N LEU A 353 -7.84 21.99 -1.07
CA LEU A 353 -8.60 22.43 0.09
C LEU A 353 -9.62 21.37 0.48
N GLN A 354 -9.69 21.08 1.78
CA GLN A 354 -10.67 20.16 2.33
C GLN A 354 -11.94 20.93 2.73
N ASP A 355 -13.10 20.36 2.42
CA ASP A 355 -14.37 20.90 2.86
C ASP A 355 -14.74 20.22 4.20
N PRO A 356 -14.98 20.98 5.29
CA PRO A 356 -15.42 20.43 6.58
C PRO A 356 -16.68 19.55 6.48
N GLY A 357 -17.55 19.80 5.48
CA GLY A 357 -18.74 19.03 5.19
C GLY A 357 -18.53 17.85 4.23
N SER A 358 -17.38 17.75 3.56
CA SER A 358 -17.10 16.73 2.54
C SER A 358 -15.61 16.44 2.30
N TYR A 359 -15.19 15.21 2.62
CA TYR A 359 -13.84 14.72 2.27
C TYR A 359 -13.57 14.57 0.76
N ASP A 360 -14.58 14.73 -0.11
CA ASP A 360 -14.46 14.58 -1.58
C ASP A 360 -14.44 15.93 -2.33
N ALA A 361 -14.14 17.04 -1.65
CA ALA A 361 -14.27 18.36 -2.25
C ALA A 361 -13.17 18.68 -3.27
N ASN A 362 -13.58 19.20 -4.43
CA ASN A 362 -12.71 19.47 -5.56
C ASN A 362 -12.34 20.96 -5.65
N TYR A 363 -11.74 21.48 -4.58
CA TYR A 363 -11.21 22.85 -4.47
C TYR A 363 -9.68 22.86 -4.45
N ILE A 364 -9.09 23.89 -5.04
CA ILE A 364 -7.64 24.15 -5.02
C ILE A 364 -7.38 25.60 -4.62
N TYR A 365 -6.50 25.83 -3.66
CA TYR A 365 -5.86 27.12 -3.43
C TYR A 365 -4.67 27.28 -4.35
N ALA A 366 -4.59 28.43 -5.04
CA ALA A 366 -3.44 28.82 -5.83
C ALA A 366 -2.94 30.19 -5.39
N ASP A 367 -1.63 30.39 -5.30
CA ASP A 367 -1.05 31.70 -5.02
C ASP A 367 -0.66 32.47 -6.29
N ALA A 368 -0.16 33.70 -6.12
CA ALA A 368 0.33 34.51 -7.23
C ALA A 368 1.49 33.85 -8.00
N GLY A 369 2.28 33.00 -7.34
CA GLY A 369 3.38 32.24 -7.92
C GLY A 369 2.94 31.12 -8.86
N ALA A 370 1.75 30.55 -8.64
CA ALA A 370 1.15 29.54 -9.51
C ALA A 370 0.48 30.13 -10.79
N LEU A 371 0.33 31.45 -10.89
CA LEU A 371 -0.32 32.10 -12.04
C LEU A 371 0.30 31.73 -13.42
N PRO A 372 1.63 31.66 -13.61
CA PRO A 372 2.22 31.23 -14.87
C PRO A 372 1.81 29.81 -15.27
N TYR A 373 1.76 28.88 -14.31
CA TYR A 373 1.32 27.51 -14.52
C TYR A 373 -0.16 27.44 -14.90
N LEU A 374 -1.02 28.19 -14.19
CA LEU A 374 -2.44 28.29 -14.51
C LEU A 374 -2.68 28.88 -15.91
N ARG A 375 -1.94 29.91 -16.32
CA ARG A 375 -2.04 30.49 -17.68
C ARG A 375 -1.57 29.54 -18.78
N GLY A 376 -0.57 28.71 -18.48
CA GLY A 376 -0.09 27.67 -19.40
C GLY A 376 -1.08 26.51 -19.56
N THR A 377 -1.88 26.23 -18.53
CA THR A 377 -2.83 25.10 -18.51
C THR A 377 -4.26 25.50 -18.88
N ILE A 378 -4.66 26.74 -18.60
CA ILE A 378 -5.98 27.31 -18.87
C ILE A 378 -5.81 28.51 -19.82
N PRO A 379 -5.90 28.32 -21.14
CA PRO A 379 -5.64 29.36 -22.14
C PRO A 379 -6.51 30.62 -21.97
N GLU A 380 -7.72 30.48 -21.44
CA GLU A 380 -8.64 31.58 -21.17
C GLU A 380 -8.06 32.60 -20.19
N LEU A 381 -7.28 32.14 -19.19
CA LEU A 381 -6.64 33.02 -18.20
C LEU A 381 -5.53 33.89 -18.80
N SER A 382 -4.94 33.47 -19.92
CA SER A 382 -3.91 34.26 -20.62
C SER A 382 -4.49 35.51 -21.30
N LYS A 383 -5.79 35.53 -21.57
CA LYS A 383 -6.49 36.65 -22.22
C LYS A 383 -7.09 37.64 -21.22
N MET A 384 -7.05 37.32 -19.93
CA MET A 384 -7.69 38.10 -18.88
C MET A 384 -6.67 38.98 -18.14
N ASP A 385 -7.08 40.22 -17.88
CA ASP A 385 -6.34 41.15 -17.01
C ASP A 385 -6.64 40.82 -15.54
N LEU A 386 -5.84 39.93 -14.98
CA LEU A 386 -5.89 39.54 -13.57
C LEU A 386 -5.12 40.56 -12.74
N ARG A 387 -5.83 41.29 -11.87
CA ARG A 387 -5.26 42.36 -11.07
C ARG A 387 -4.65 41.82 -9.79
N GLU A 388 -3.50 42.37 -9.41
CA GLU A 388 -2.92 42.16 -8.07
C GLU A 388 -3.92 42.61 -6.99
N GLN A 389 -3.79 42.07 -5.78
CA GLN A 389 -4.65 42.36 -4.62
C GLN A 389 -6.12 41.96 -4.81
N THR A 390 -6.38 40.91 -5.59
CA THR A 390 -7.72 40.36 -5.82
C THR A 390 -7.69 38.84 -5.69
N VAL A 391 -8.75 38.25 -5.13
CA VAL A 391 -8.94 36.79 -5.13
C VAL A 391 -9.85 36.42 -6.29
N TYR A 392 -9.48 35.41 -7.06
CA TYR A 392 -10.27 34.92 -8.19
C TYR A 392 -10.78 33.52 -7.91
N ARG A 393 -12.10 33.35 -7.92
CA ARG A 393 -12.75 32.04 -7.98
C ARG A 393 -12.94 31.66 -9.44
N ILE A 394 -12.22 30.63 -9.88
CA ILE A 394 -12.16 30.17 -11.26
C ILE A 394 -12.79 28.77 -11.31
N SER A 395 -14.00 28.64 -11.86
CA SER A 395 -14.75 27.37 -11.90
C SER A 395 -15.01 26.89 -13.33
N PRO A 396 -15.23 25.58 -13.55
CA PRO A 396 -15.62 25.11 -14.87
C PRO A 396 -17.01 25.66 -15.22
N ALA A 397 -17.22 26.01 -16.49
CA ALA A 397 -18.50 26.51 -16.99
C ALA A 397 -19.64 25.50 -16.73
N ASN A 398 -19.34 24.20 -16.82
CA ASN A 398 -20.22 23.15 -16.31
C ASN A 398 -19.76 22.71 -14.91
N TYR A 399 -20.40 23.27 -13.88
CA TYR A 399 -20.06 23.00 -12.48
C TYR A 399 -20.21 21.51 -12.09
N GLU A 400 -21.09 20.75 -12.73
CA GLU A 400 -21.26 19.31 -12.43
C GLU A 400 -19.98 18.51 -12.69
N LYS A 401 -19.11 18.99 -13.59
CA LYS A 401 -17.80 18.38 -13.85
C LYS A 401 -16.85 18.44 -12.67
N THR A 402 -17.08 19.33 -11.70
CA THR A 402 -16.28 19.39 -10.46
C THR A 402 -16.48 18.15 -9.61
N GLY A 403 -17.63 17.46 -9.72
CA GLY A 403 -17.97 16.35 -8.83
C GLY A 403 -18.35 16.75 -7.39
N ASN A 404 -18.44 18.06 -7.09
CA ASN A 404 -18.80 18.55 -5.76
C ASN A 404 -20.27 18.24 -5.43
N LYS A 405 -20.50 17.43 -4.38
CA LYS A 405 -21.83 16.88 -4.06
C LYS A 405 -22.78 17.84 -3.35
N GLN A 406 -22.25 18.82 -2.61
CA GLN A 406 -23.04 19.75 -1.79
C GLN A 406 -23.27 21.12 -2.46
N GLY A 407 -23.04 21.22 -3.77
CA GLY A 407 -23.04 22.51 -4.47
C GLY A 407 -21.69 23.21 -4.34
N ASP A 408 -21.70 24.53 -4.33
CA ASP A 408 -20.49 25.34 -4.26
C ASP A 408 -20.33 25.99 -2.89
N ALA A 409 -19.33 25.49 -2.15
CA ALA A 409 -18.89 26.00 -0.86
C ALA A 409 -17.50 26.67 -0.97
N SER A 410 -17.00 26.93 -2.19
CA SER A 410 -15.62 27.42 -2.41
C SER A 410 -15.26 28.66 -1.61
N GLN A 411 -16.20 29.58 -1.37
CA GLN A 411 -15.92 30.76 -0.54
C GLN A 411 -15.77 30.41 0.94
N GLU A 412 -16.68 29.60 1.51
CA GLU A 412 -16.60 29.15 2.91
C GLU A 412 -15.33 28.32 3.15
N VAL A 413 -15.00 27.44 2.20
CA VAL A 413 -13.74 26.69 2.22
C VAL A 413 -12.55 27.64 2.17
N PHE A 414 -12.53 28.64 1.28
CA PHE A 414 -11.43 29.61 1.22
C PHE A 414 -11.24 30.35 2.54
N GLU A 415 -12.33 30.84 3.16
CA GLU A 415 -12.32 31.56 4.43
C GLU A 415 -11.88 30.70 5.62
N THR A 416 -11.95 29.36 5.49
CA THR A 416 -11.38 28.44 6.49
C THR A 416 -9.84 28.49 6.51
N TYR A 417 -9.21 28.77 5.37
CA TYR A 417 -7.75 28.75 5.22
C TYR A 417 -7.11 30.13 5.04
N TYR A 418 -7.92 31.19 4.94
CA TYR A 418 -7.45 32.56 4.70
C TYR A 418 -8.27 33.54 5.53
N ASP A 419 -7.59 34.29 6.41
CA ASP A 419 -8.20 35.37 7.18
C ASP A 419 -7.49 36.69 6.90
N GLY A 420 -8.10 37.49 6.02
CA GLY A 420 -7.61 38.79 5.62
C GLY A 420 -8.65 39.54 4.78
N PRO A 421 -8.49 40.86 4.60
CA PRO A 421 -9.40 41.62 3.74
C PRO A 421 -9.21 41.19 2.29
N TYR A 422 -10.29 40.79 1.62
CA TYR A 422 -10.22 40.40 0.21
C TYR A 422 -11.47 40.84 -0.58
N GLN A 423 -11.30 40.94 -1.90
CA GLN A 423 -12.42 41.04 -2.85
C GLN A 423 -12.34 39.83 -3.79
N MET A 424 -13.43 39.07 -3.86
CA MET A 424 -13.51 37.90 -4.73
C MET A 424 -14.16 38.23 -6.07
N ARG A 425 -13.56 37.77 -7.16
CA ARG A 425 -14.12 37.85 -8.52
C ARG A 425 -14.31 36.45 -9.09
N ASN A 426 -15.45 36.24 -9.74
CA ASN A 426 -15.78 34.96 -10.36
C ASN A 426 -15.36 34.94 -11.83
N LEU A 427 -14.71 33.86 -12.23
CA LEU A 427 -14.32 33.55 -13.60
C LEU A 427 -14.70 32.11 -13.92
N THR A 428 -14.86 31.83 -15.21
CA THR A 428 -15.15 30.48 -15.70
C THR A 428 -14.20 30.07 -16.81
N TYR A 429 -13.87 28.79 -16.86
CA TYR A 429 -13.15 28.16 -17.98
C TYR A 429 -14.03 27.09 -18.64
N GLU A 430 -13.89 26.91 -19.96
CA GLU A 430 -14.75 26.00 -20.72
C GLU A 430 -14.09 24.63 -20.96
N GLU A 431 -12.76 24.61 -21.06
CA GLU A 431 -12.01 23.39 -21.36
C GLU A 431 -11.96 22.41 -20.18
N ASP A 432 -11.78 21.12 -20.49
CA ASP A 432 -11.53 20.11 -19.45
C ASP A 432 -10.08 20.22 -18.98
N VAL A 433 -9.86 20.61 -17.73
CA VAL A 433 -8.55 20.90 -17.16
C VAL A 433 -8.13 19.85 -16.14
N LYS A 434 -6.84 19.54 -16.11
CA LYS A 434 -6.23 18.71 -15.07
C LYS A 434 -5.13 19.51 -14.40
N LEU A 435 -5.25 19.69 -13.09
CA LEU A 435 -4.31 20.48 -12.31
C LEU A 435 -3.70 19.65 -11.19
N ILE A 436 -2.44 19.95 -10.88
CA ILE A 436 -1.81 19.41 -9.69
C ILE A 436 -2.41 20.07 -8.45
N ALA A 437 -2.55 19.30 -7.38
CA ALA A 437 -2.89 19.79 -6.05
C ALA A 437 -2.08 19.01 -5.02
N CYS A 438 -1.35 19.71 -4.17
CA CYS A 438 -0.63 19.10 -3.06
C CYS A 438 -1.58 18.98 -1.87
N ASP A 439 -1.66 17.78 -1.31
CA ASP A 439 -2.29 17.59 -0.01
C ASP A 439 -1.34 18.13 1.05
N GLY A 440 -1.79 19.10 1.85
CA GLY A 440 -1.01 19.65 2.96
C GLY A 440 -0.99 18.77 4.21
N SER A 441 -1.61 17.58 4.17
CA SER A 441 -1.47 16.62 5.26
C SER A 441 -0.06 16.05 5.29
N MET A 442 0.56 16.10 6.47
CA MET A 442 1.88 15.56 6.68
C MET A 442 1.81 14.08 7.05
N GLY A 443 2.60 13.27 6.37
CA GLY A 443 2.96 11.93 6.83
C GLY A 443 4.40 11.93 7.37
N SER A 444 4.80 10.84 8.02
CA SER A 444 6.16 10.59 8.50
C SER A 444 7.25 10.50 7.39
N VAL A 445 6.89 10.77 6.12
CA VAL A 445 7.74 10.61 4.93
C VAL A 445 7.89 11.93 4.13
N GLY A 446 7.33 13.05 4.60
CA GLY A 446 7.49 14.38 3.98
C GLY A 446 6.18 15.16 3.78
N VAL A 447 6.27 16.27 3.04
CA VAL A 447 5.11 17.09 2.62
C VAL A 447 4.24 16.27 1.67
N GLY A 448 2.92 16.33 1.90
CA GLY A 448 1.93 15.33 1.49
C GLY A 448 1.85 14.96 0.01
N THR A 449 0.91 14.07 -0.30
CA THR A 449 0.83 13.45 -1.63
C THR A 449 0.31 14.44 -2.68
N THR A 450 1.02 14.58 -3.80
CA THR A 450 0.47 15.30 -4.96
C THR A 450 -0.64 14.48 -5.62
N LYS A 451 -1.77 15.13 -5.89
CA LYS A 451 -2.91 14.59 -6.61
C LYS A 451 -3.13 15.35 -7.91
N ILE A 452 -3.76 14.70 -8.87
CA ILE A 452 -4.31 15.35 -10.07
C ILE A 452 -5.80 15.53 -9.85
N LYS A 453 -6.26 16.78 -9.88
CA LYS A 453 -7.68 17.13 -9.83
C LYS A 453 -8.19 17.45 -11.23
N GLU A 454 -9.28 16.80 -11.61
CA GLU A 454 -9.97 17.05 -12.87
C GLU A 454 -11.05 18.11 -12.64
N ASN A 455 -11.05 19.16 -13.46
CA ASN A 455 -12.01 20.26 -13.42
C ASN A 455 -12.28 20.86 -12.02
N PRO A 456 -11.24 21.18 -11.22
CA PRO A 456 -11.42 21.76 -9.89
C PRO A 456 -11.95 23.19 -9.97
N VAL A 457 -12.53 23.65 -8.87
CA VAL A 457 -12.70 25.09 -8.62
C VAL A 457 -11.40 25.63 -8.01
N ILE A 458 -10.82 26.64 -8.64
CA ILE A 458 -9.52 27.21 -8.25
C ILE A 458 -9.77 28.54 -7.54
N LEU A 459 -9.18 28.70 -6.37
CA LEU A 459 -9.20 29.90 -5.56
C LEU A 459 -7.82 30.55 -5.67
N LEU A 460 -7.66 31.39 -6.69
CA LEU A 460 -6.40 32.06 -7.01
C LEU A 460 -6.27 33.34 -6.19
N ASN A 461 -5.37 33.34 -5.22
CA ASN A 461 -5.06 34.48 -4.38
C ASN A 461 -3.91 35.31 -4.96
N LEU A 462 -4.22 36.50 -5.50
CA LEU A 462 -3.22 37.46 -6.00
C LEU A 462 -2.91 38.58 -5.00
N ILE A 463 -3.31 38.43 -3.74
CA ILE A 463 -2.96 39.35 -2.65
C ILE A 463 -1.51 39.06 -2.23
N THR A 464 -0.60 39.98 -2.54
CA THR A 464 0.83 39.86 -2.24
C THR A 464 1.31 40.83 -1.15
N ARG A 465 0.47 41.79 -0.78
CA ARG A 465 0.74 42.79 0.26
C ARG A 465 -0.39 42.73 1.26
N ASP A 466 -0.07 42.87 2.54
CA ASP A 466 -1.04 42.81 3.64
C ASP A 466 -1.96 41.58 3.55
N THR A 467 -1.37 40.41 3.29
CA THR A 467 -2.09 39.16 2.94
C THR A 467 -2.92 38.56 4.07
N GLY A 468 -3.12 39.27 5.19
CA GLY A 468 -3.69 38.69 6.40
C GLY A 468 -2.92 37.46 6.87
N THR A 469 -3.63 36.53 7.49
CA THR A 469 -3.14 35.20 7.86
C THR A 469 -3.52 34.17 6.80
N VAL A 470 -2.62 33.23 6.57
CA VAL A 470 -2.80 32.08 5.69
C VAL A 470 -2.58 30.84 6.55
N ASP A 471 -3.47 29.87 6.44
CA ASP A 471 -3.43 28.68 7.28
C ASP A 471 -2.12 27.89 7.07
N PRO A 472 -1.51 27.37 8.16
CA PRO A 472 -0.27 26.60 8.09
C PRO A 472 -0.31 25.43 7.11
N TYR A 473 -1.47 24.81 6.88
CA TYR A 473 -1.68 23.75 5.90
C TYR A 473 -1.30 24.19 4.48
N ILE A 474 -1.62 25.43 4.11
CA ILE A 474 -1.21 26.02 2.82
C ILE A 474 0.28 26.36 2.85
N LEU A 475 0.75 27.01 3.92
CA LEU A 475 2.13 27.49 4.03
C LEU A 475 3.15 26.35 3.92
N GLN A 476 2.91 25.22 4.59
CA GLN A 476 3.77 24.04 4.56
C GLN A 476 3.77 23.33 3.19
N SER A 477 2.74 23.58 2.38
CA SER A 477 2.57 23.03 1.03
C SER A 477 3.01 24.00 -0.07
N ALA A 478 3.42 25.21 0.29
CA ALA A 478 3.94 26.19 -0.65
C ALA A 478 5.43 25.91 -0.91
N MET A 479 5.79 25.86 -2.20
CA MET A 479 7.17 25.73 -2.64
C MET A 479 7.81 27.12 -2.70
N LEU A 480 9.00 27.27 -2.11
CA LEU A 480 9.75 28.53 -2.09
C LEU A 480 11.11 28.37 -2.77
N GLU A 481 11.46 29.32 -3.62
CA GLU A 481 12.81 29.44 -4.19
C GLU A 481 13.68 30.28 -3.25
N ILE A 482 14.50 29.60 -2.43
CA ILE A 482 15.39 30.24 -1.46
C ILE A 482 16.80 29.66 -1.64
N SER A 483 17.77 30.52 -1.92
CA SER A 483 19.19 30.11 -1.93
C SER A 483 19.69 29.85 -0.50
N ASP A 484 20.71 29.01 -0.34
CA ASP A 484 21.25 28.69 0.99
C ASP A 484 21.76 29.94 1.74
N ALA A 485 22.30 30.93 1.02
CA ALA A 485 22.71 32.20 1.61
C ALA A 485 21.52 33.06 2.09
N GLU A 486 20.43 33.11 1.32
CA GLU A 486 19.20 33.80 1.73
C GLU A 486 18.55 33.10 2.94
N TRP A 487 18.60 31.76 2.96
CA TRP A 487 18.12 30.97 4.09
C TRP A 487 18.91 31.23 5.37
N GLU A 488 20.24 31.20 5.30
CA GLU A 488 21.10 31.48 6.46
C GLU A 488 20.89 32.89 7.00
N ALA A 489 20.73 33.89 6.13
CA ALA A 489 20.42 35.25 6.55
C ALA A 489 19.06 35.34 7.26
N PHE A 490 18.02 34.68 6.74
CA PHE A 490 16.71 34.61 7.38
C PHE A 490 16.79 33.88 8.73
N ALA A 491 17.56 32.80 8.81
CA ALA A 491 17.73 32.01 10.01
C ALA A 491 18.46 32.77 11.13
N GLU A 492 19.50 33.54 10.77
CA GLU A 492 20.20 34.44 11.69
C GLU A 492 19.31 35.60 12.15
N GLU A 493 18.62 36.30 11.24
CA GLU A 493 17.78 37.47 11.56
C GLU A 493 16.65 37.11 12.55
N ASN A 494 16.05 35.93 12.38
CA ASN A 494 14.90 35.51 13.17
C ASN A 494 15.28 34.60 14.35
N GLY A 495 16.57 34.37 14.58
CA GLY A 495 17.08 33.59 15.70
C GLY A 495 16.63 32.13 15.67
N ILE A 496 16.49 31.54 14.48
CA ILE A 496 15.96 30.17 14.28
C ILE A 496 17.04 29.17 13.84
N ARG A 497 18.32 29.54 13.93
CA ARG A 497 19.45 28.67 13.56
C ARG A 497 19.50 27.34 14.31
N GLN A 498 18.97 27.29 15.54
CA GLN A 498 18.95 26.08 16.37
C GLN A 498 17.57 25.39 16.36
N GLU A 499 16.57 25.98 15.69
CA GLU A 499 15.22 25.43 15.60
C GLU A 499 15.17 24.26 14.60
N PRO A 500 14.34 23.23 14.83
CA PRO A 500 14.18 22.13 13.89
C PRO A 500 13.38 22.59 12.66
N ILE A 501 14.09 22.95 11.59
CA ILE A 501 13.48 23.34 10.32
C ILE A 501 13.79 22.29 9.27
N TYR A 502 12.73 21.75 8.67
CA TYR A 502 12.85 20.77 7.60
C TYR A 502 12.77 21.49 6.25
N LYS A 503 13.87 21.40 5.48
CA LYS A 503 13.94 21.83 4.09
C LYS A 503 13.87 20.59 3.21
N THR A 504 12.84 20.50 2.38
CA THR A 504 12.63 19.36 1.48
C THR A 504 12.58 19.86 0.04
N ASN A 505 13.52 19.46 -0.81
CA ASN A 505 13.51 19.84 -2.22
C ASN A 505 12.27 19.28 -2.93
N ALA A 506 11.60 20.12 -3.73
CA ALA A 506 10.35 19.75 -4.38
C ALA A 506 10.48 18.63 -5.42
N TRP A 507 11.56 18.67 -6.22
CA TRP A 507 11.84 17.67 -7.24
C TRP A 507 12.24 16.32 -6.61
N GLU A 508 13.05 16.37 -5.57
CA GLU A 508 13.46 15.17 -4.82
C GLU A 508 12.27 14.50 -4.14
N ASN A 509 11.38 15.27 -3.50
CA ASN A 509 10.14 14.77 -2.92
C ASN A 509 9.26 14.10 -3.99
N TYR A 510 9.06 14.76 -5.14
CA TYR A 510 8.31 14.19 -6.25
C TYR A 510 8.92 12.87 -6.75
N LEU A 511 10.24 12.81 -6.93
CA LEU A 511 10.93 11.59 -7.36
C LEU A 511 10.77 10.46 -6.35
N ASN A 512 10.85 10.75 -5.05
CA ASN A 512 10.62 9.77 -4.00
C ASN A 512 9.22 9.16 -4.13
N GLN A 513 8.19 10.02 -4.11
CA GLN A 513 6.79 9.59 -4.23
C GLN A 513 6.55 8.81 -5.53
N TRP A 514 7.13 9.25 -6.65
CA TRP A 514 7.00 8.55 -7.93
C TRP A 514 7.64 7.16 -7.90
N ASN A 515 8.80 6.99 -7.26
CA ASN A 515 9.44 5.68 -7.18
C ASN A 515 8.61 4.68 -6.37
N VAL A 516 8.01 5.11 -5.25
CA VAL A 516 7.08 4.29 -4.45
C VAL A 516 5.86 3.88 -5.29
N LYS A 517 5.24 4.83 -5.99
CA LYS A 517 4.08 4.58 -6.88
C LYS A 517 4.46 3.66 -8.05
N LYS A 518 5.63 3.87 -8.66
CA LYS A 518 6.17 3.03 -9.74
C LYS A 518 6.43 1.59 -9.26
N GLY A 519 7.01 1.42 -8.08
CA GLY A 519 7.20 0.12 -7.45
C GLY A 519 5.85 -0.61 -7.27
N SER A 520 4.85 0.11 -6.79
CA SER A 520 3.47 -0.40 -6.62
C SER A 520 2.82 -0.83 -7.95
N ILE A 521 3.07 -0.09 -9.05
CA ILE A 521 2.62 -0.46 -10.41
C ILE A 521 3.30 -1.75 -10.87
N ILE A 522 4.63 -1.83 -10.76
CA ILE A 522 5.40 -3.00 -11.19
C ILE A 522 4.95 -4.24 -10.41
N PHE A 523 4.80 -4.10 -9.10
CA PHE A 523 4.32 -5.16 -8.23
C PHE A 523 2.92 -5.62 -8.59
N SER A 524 2.00 -4.69 -8.81
CA SER A 524 0.62 -4.98 -9.24
C SER A 524 0.59 -5.69 -10.59
N ALA A 525 1.41 -5.26 -11.55
CA ALA A 525 1.53 -5.91 -12.85
C ALA A 525 2.07 -7.35 -12.73
N ALA A 526 3.11 -7.57 -11.92
CA ALA A 526 3.65 -8.90 -11.66
C ALA A 526 2.61 -9.82 -11.02
N LEU A 527 1.81 -9.30 -10.06
CA LEU A 527 0.76 -10.06 -9.41
C LEU A 527 -0.35 -10.45 -10.38
N ILE A 528 -0.81 -9.54 -11.25
CA ILE A 528 -1.78 -9.85 -12.32
C ILE A 528 -1.28 -10.99 -13.20
N VAL A 529 0.00 -10.95 -13.63
CA VAL A 529 0.60 -12.01 -14.45
C VAL A 529 0.61 -13.34 -13.70
N CYS A 530 1.02 -13.35 -12.43
CA CYS A 530 1.01 -14.54 -11.58
C CYS A 530 -0.40 -15.15 -11.44
N MET A 531 -1.43 -14.32 -11.28
CA MET A 531 -2.82 -14.77 -11.18
C MET A 531 -3.31 -15.41 -12.47
N PHE A 532 -3.01 -14.82 -13.63
CA PHE A 532 -3.34 -15.44 -14.91
C PHE A 532 -2.55 -16.71 -15.20
N LEU A 533 -1.28 -16.80 -14.77
CA LEU A 533 -0.51 -18.04 -14.86
C LEU A 533 -1.14 -19.14 -14.00
N MET A 534 -1.52 -18.82 -12.76
CA MET A 534 -2.22 -19.75 -11.86
C MET A 534 -3.53 -20.25 -12.50
N GLU A 535 -4.37 -19.35 -13.01
CA GLU A 535 -5.61 -19.70 -13.69
C GLU A 535 -5.38 -20.53 -14.95
N GLY A 536 -4.37 -20.20 -15.75
CA GLY A 536 -3.99 -20.96 -16.93
C GLY A 536 -3.60 -22.40 -16.58
N ILE A 537 -2.88 -22.61 -15.49
CA ILE A 537 -2.52 -23.95 -15.05
C ILE A 537 -3.73 -24.71 -14.52
N LEU A 538 -4.60 -24.08 -13.71
CA LEU A 538 -5.85 -24.69 -13.25
C LEU A 538 -6.71 -25.10 -14.44
N LEU A 539 -6.98 -24.18 -15.37
CA LEU A 539 -7.73 -24.42 -16.60
C LEU A 539 -7.16 -25.58 -17.41
N TYR A 540 -5.85 -25.66 -17.58
CA TYR A 540 -5.21 -26.77 -18.30
C TYR A 540 -5.52 -28.13 -17.65
N GLN A 541 -5.48 -28.22 -16.31
CA GLN A 541 -5.81 -29.46 -15.61
C GLN A 541 -7.30 -29.80 -15.75
N ILE A 542 -8.18 -28.83 -15.58
CA ILE A 542 -9.64 -29.02 -15.73
C ILE A 542 -9.96 -29.55 -17.13
N LEU A 543 -9.43 -28.90 -18.16
CA LEU A 543 -9.62 -29.31 -19.55
C LEU A 543 -9.05 -30.71 -19.81
N LYS A 544 -7.86 -31.02 -19.28
CA LYS A 544 -7.30 -32.38 -19.39
C LYS A 544 -8.24 -33.43 -18.79
N TYR A 545 -8.85 -33.13 -17.64
CA TYR A 545 -9.87 -34.01 -17.03
C TYR A 545 -11.18 -34.04 -17.83
N GLU A 546 -11.61 -32.92 -18.40
CA GLU A 546 -12.78 -32.83 -19.29
C GLU A 546 -12.62 -33.80 -20.48
N PHE A 547 -11.47 -33.78 -21.14
CA PHE A 547 -11.15 -34.70 -22.24
C PHE A 547 -11.06 -36.16 -21.78
N TYR A 548 -10.57 -36.43 -20.57
CA TYR A 548 -10.51 -37.78 -20.02
C TYR A 548 -11.92 -38.34 -19.73
N VAL A 549 -12.82 -37.53 -19.20
CA VAL A 549 -14.16 -37.97 -18.77
C VAL A 549 -15.18 -37.94 -19.90
N ARG A 550 -15.18 -36.86 -20.68
CA ARG A 550 -16.16 -36.58 -21.74
C ARG A 550 -15.57 -36.66 -23.14
N GLY A 551 -14.36 -37.19 -23.31
CA GLY A 551 -13.66 -37.25 -24.60
C GLY A 551 -14.49 -37.86 -25.73
N ARG A 552 -15.19 -38.98 -25.47
CA ARG A 552 -16.09 -39.62 -26.46
C ARG A 552 -17.26 -38.71 -26.83
N GLU A 553 -17.90 -38.09 -25.86
CA GLU A 553 -19.02 -37.17 -26.07
C GLU A 553 -18.59 -35.94 -26.88
N LEU A 554 -17.45 -35.34 -26.54
CA LEU A 554 -16.88 -34.18 -27.24
C LEU A 554 -16.51 -34.51 -28.69
N LEU A 555 -16.02 -35.73 -28.94
CA LEU A 555 -15.63 -36.20 -30.25
C LEU A 555 -16.85 -36.53 -31.12
N LEU A 556 -17.88 -37.18 -30.56
CA LEU A 556 -19.17 -37.40 -31.24
C LEU A 556 -19.84 -36.06 -31.59
N LYS A 557 -19.88 -35.11 -30.67
CA LYS A 557 -20.40 -33.76 -30.93
C LYS A 557 -19.62 -33.06 -32.05
N LYS A 558 -18.29 -33.25 -32.12
CA LYS A 558 -17.48 -32.71 -33.21
C LYS A 558 -17.86 -33.31 -34.56
N LEU A 559 -17.96 -34.63 -34.63
CA LEU A 559 -18.30 -35.37 -35.86
C LEU A 559 -19.70 -35.00 -36.35
N HIS A 560 -20.64 -34.76 -35.44
CA HIS A 560 -21.99 -34.28 -35.76
C HIS A 560 -22.08 -32.76 -36.07
N GLY A 561 -20.94 -32.06 -36.25
CA GLY A 561 -20.94 -30.67 -36.68
C GLY A 561 -21.31 -29.63 -35.59
N TYR A 562 -21.30 -30.00 -34.31
CA TYR A 562 -21.58 -29.02 -33.25
C TYR A 562 -20.48 -27.97 -33.18
N SER A 563 -20.90 -26.71 -33.10
CA SER A 563 -19.99 -25.58 -32.94
C SER A 563 -19.16 -25.70 -31.66
N PHE A 564 -17.97 -25.09 -31.68
CA PHE A 564 -17.02 -25.10 -30.58
C PHE A 564 -17.65 -24.67 -29.25
N ILE A 565 -18.41 -23.57 -29.26
CA ILE A 565 -19.07 -23.01 -28.08
C ILE A 565 -20.09 -24.00 -27.49
N ARG A 566 -20.84 -24.71 -28.33
CA ARG A 566 -21.81 -25.71 -27.87
C ARG A 566 -21.15 -26.93 -27.20
N ARG A 567 -19.94 -27.30 -27.65
CA ARG A 567 -19.20 -28.44 -27.09
C ARG A 567 -18.66 -28.15 -25.69
N TYR A 568 -18.20 -26.93 -25.43
CA TYR A 568 -17.62 -26.52 -24.14
C TYR A 568 -18.50 -25.54 -23.36
N ARG A 569 -19.81 -25.51 -23.64
CA ARG A 569 -20.77 -24.57 -23.06
C ARG A 569 -20.67 -24.50 -21.55
N GLY A 570 -20.58 -25.65 -20.87
CA GLY A 570 -20.54 -25.70 -19.40
C GLY A 570 -19.40 -24.91 -18.77
N LEU A 571 -18.17 -25.04 -19.30
CA LEU A 571 -17.01 -24.30 -18.81
C LEU A 571 -17.13 -22.80 -19.14
N LEU A 572 -17.54 -22.47 -20.37
CA LEU A 572 -17.71 -21.07 -20.80
C LEU A 572 -18.83 -20.35 -20.01
N THR A 573 -19.96 -21.02 -19.76
CA THR A 573 -21.05 -20.45 -18.96
C THR A 573 -20.65 -20.28 -17.50
N LEU A 574 -19.86 -21.21 -16.95
CA LEU A 574 -19.35 -21.09 -15.59
C LEU A 574 -18.43 -19.86 -15.48
N THR A 575 -17.48 -19.73 -16.40
CA THR A 575 -16.60 -18.55 -16.44
C THR A 575 -17.40 -17.25 -16.57
N LEU A 576 -18.38 -17.20 -17.47
CA LEU A 576 -19.22 -16.01 -17.65
C LEU A 576 -19.99 -15.67 -16.37
N ILE A 577 -20.68 -16.63 -15.76
CA ILE A 577 -21.51 -16.40 -14.56
C ILE A 577 -20.64 -15.99 -13.38
N CYS A 578 -19.54 -16.70 -13.11
CA CYS A 578 -18.65 -16.37 -12.01
C CYS A 578 -17.99 -15.00 -12.21
N THR A 579 -17.61 -14.66 -13.45
CA THR A 579 -16.98 -13.36 -13.73
C THR A 579 -17.97 -12.22 -13.62
N ALA A 580 -19.20 -12.40 -14.12
CA ALA A 580 -20.26 -11.40 -14.01
C ALA A 580 -20.71 -11.20 -12.55
N ALA A 581 -20.93 -12.29 -11.80
CA ALA A 581 -21.33 -12.23 -10.39
C ALA A 581 -20.21 -11.64 -9.52
N GLY A 582 -18.97 -12.11 -9.69
CA GLY A 582 -17.81 -11.60 -8.96
C GLY A 582 -17.49 -10.14 -9.30
N GLY A 583 -17.48 -9.78 -10.58
CA GLY A 583 -17.25 -8.41 -11.04
C GLY A 583 -18.35 -7.45 -10.56
N GLY A 584 -19.61 -7.89 -10.56
CA GLY A 584 -20.73 -7.15 -9.99
C GLY A 584 -20.58 -6.93 -8.49
N ALA A 585 -20.29 -7.98 -7.72
CA ALA A 585 -20.08 -7.88 -6.28
C ALA A 585 -18.93 -6.92 -5.91
N VAL A 586 -17.81 -7.01 -6.64
CA VAL A 586 -16.65 -6.14 -6.43
C VAL A 586 -16.96 -4.69 -6.82
N SER A 587 -17.65 -4.46 -7.94
CA SER A 587 -18.04 -3.11 -8.37
C SER A 587 -18.98 -2.44 -7.36
N VAL A 588 -19.93 -3.21 -6.82
CA VAL A 588 -20.85 -2.75 -5.77
C VAL A 588 -20.09 -2.45 -4.47
N SER A 589 -19.19 -3.35 -4.05
CA SER A 589 -18.34 -3.14 -2.88
C SER A 589 -17.47 -1.88 -3.02
N ASN A 590 -16.88 -1.65 -4.19
CA ASN A 590 -16.06 -0.46 -4.45
C ASN A 590 -16.88 0.82 -4.36
N TYR A 591 -18.10 0.82 -4.92
CA TYR A 591 -19.02 1.94 -4.84
C TYR A 591 -19.42 2.28 -3.40
N PHE A 592 -19.68 1.28 -2.55
CA PHE A 592 -20.07 1.53 -1.15
C PHE A 592 -18.91 1.90 -0.24
N HIS A 593 -17.74 1.26 -0.38
CA HIS A 593 -16.59 1.51 0.49
C HIS A 593 -15.77 2.72 0.08
N PHE A 594 -15.56 2.92 -1.23
CA PHE A 594 -14.62 3.91 -1.75
C PHE A 594 -15.29 5.01 -2.58
N ARG A 595 -16.62 4.93 -2.80
CA ARG A 595 -17.42 5.94 -3.53
C ARG A 595 -16.94 6.24 -4.95
N GLU A 596 -16.09 5.38 -5.51
CA GLU A 596 -15.55 5.51 -6.86
C GLU A 596 -16.52 5.01 -7.93
N PRO A 597 -16.47 5.57 -9.15
CA PRO A 597 -17.30 5.13 -10.25
C PRO A 597 -16.99 3.66 -10.62
N PRO A 598 -18.01 2.82 -10.83
CA PRO A 598 -17.83 1.38 -11.03
C PRO A 598 -17.16 1.02 -12.37
N GLY A 599 -16.94 2.00 -13.26
CA GLY A 599 -16.45 1.78 -14.62
C GLY A 599 -15.10 1.09 -14.70
N ALA A 600 -14.13 1.48 -13.86
CA ALA A 600 -12.80 0.87 -13.84
C ALA A 600 -12.85 -0.61 -13.42
N MET A 601 -13.69 -0.93 -12.42
CA MET A 601 -13.84 -2.29 -11.90
C MET A 601 -14.61 -3.19 -12.87
N ALA A 602 -15.63 -2.64 -13.53
CA ALA A 602 -16.32 -3.33 -14.61
C ALA A 602 -15.37 -3.62 -15.79
N ALA A 603 -14.50 -2.68 -16.15
CA ALA A 603 -13.49 -2.86 -17.18
C ALA A 603 -12.46 -3.95 -16.80
N ALA A 604 -12.02 -3.97 -15.53
CA ALA A 604 -11.13 -5.01 -15.02
C ALA A 604 -11.78 -6.41 -15.12
N ALA A 605 -13.03 -6.55 -14.68
CA ALA A 605 -13.78 -7.81 -14.78
C ALA A 605 -13.99 -8.24 -16.24
N ALA A 606 -14.28 -7.30 -17.14
CA ALA A 606 -14.37 -7.57 -18.57
C ALA A 606 -13.02 -8.03 -19.16
N GLY A 607 -11.92 -7.41 -18.75
CA GLY A 607 -10.56 -7.81 -19.11
C GLY A 607 -10.24 -9.25 -18.66
N VAL A 608 -10.58 -9.60 -17.41
CA VAL A 608 -10.42 -10.97 -16.89
C VAL A 608 -11.24 -11.96 -17.73
N LEU A 609 -12.50 -11.64 -18.04
CA LEU A 609 -13.36 -12.50 -18.87
C LEU A 609 -12.75 -12.74 -20.26
N LEU A 610 -12.23 -11.69 -20.89
CA LEU A 610 -11.60 -11.76 -22.22
C LEU A 610 -10.35 -12.65 -22.19
N VAL A 611 -9.44 -12.43 -21.24
CA VAL A 611 -8.21 -13.21 -21.10
C VAL A 611 -8.52 -14.67 -20.77
N GLU A 612 -9.43 -14.93 -19.84
CA GLU A 612 -9.85 -16.29 -19.50
C GLU A 612 -10.47 -17.02 -20.70
N THR A 613 -11.35 -16.35 -21.43
CA THR A 613 -11.99 -16.94 -22.61
C THR A 613 -10.93 -17.25 -23.66
N ALA A 614 -9.98 -16.35 -23.92
CA ALA A 614 -8.88 -16.58 -24.84
C ALA A 614 -8.00 -17.77 -24.41
N LEU A 615 -7.67 -17.88 -23.12
CA LEU A 615 -6.91 -19.00 -22.55
C LEU A 615 -7.67 -20.33 -22.71
N ILE A 616 -8.97 -20.36 -22.42
CA ILE A 616 -9.82 -21.55 -22.62
C ILE A 616 -9.79 -21.99 -24.09
N LEU A 617 -10.00 -21.05 -25.02
CA LEU A 617 -9.96 -21.33 -26.46
C LEU A 617 -8.62 -21.91 -26.90
N TYR A 618 -7.51 -21.29 -26.46
CA TYR A 618 -6.15 -21.72 -26.78
C TYR A 618 -5.86 -23.13 -26.23
N LEU A 619 -6.13 -23.38 -24.96
CA LEU A 619 -5.85 -24.65 -24.30
C LEU A 619 -6.70 -25.79 -24.87
N ILE A 620 -7.97 -25.54 -25.20
CA ILE A 620 -8.82 -26.52 -25.87
C ILE A 620 -8.24 -26.89 -27.23
N ARG A 621 -7.88 -25.92 -28.08
CA ARG A 621 -7.31 -26.21 -29.41
C ARG A 621 -6.08 -27.11 -29.29
N LYS A 622 -5.20 -26.79 -28.34
CA LYS A 622 -3.97 -27.55 -28.06
C LYS A 622 -4.27 -28.98 -27.57
N LEU A 623 -5.20 -29.14 -26.63
CA LEU A 623 -5.55 -30.45 -26.05
C LEU A 623 -6.38 -31.31 -27.00
N GLU A 624 -7.29 -30.71 -27.76
CA GLU A 624 -8.15 -31.42 -28.70
C GLU A 624 -7.31 -32.05 -29.83
N HIS A 625 -6.33 -31.32 -30.38
CA HIS A 625 -5.41 -31.86 -31.39
C HIS A 625 -4.64 -33.08 -30.87
N ARG A 626 -4.12 -33.00 -29.65
CA ARG A 626 -3.35 -34.07 -29.00
C ARG A 626 -4.20 -35.30 -28.64
N ASN A 627 -5.44 -35.07 -28.19
CA ASN A 627 -6.32 -36.14 -27.71
C ASN A 627 -7.13 -36.79 -28.84
N LEU A 628 -7.49 -36.08 -29.92
CA LEU A 628 -8.14 -36.67 -31.10
C LEU A 628 -7.33 -37.81 -31.70
N GLN A 629 -6.02 -37.61 -31.88
CA GLN A 629 -5.12 -38.63 -32.40
C GLN A 629 -5.06 -39.87 -31.49
N ARG A 630 -5.17 -39.69 -30.18
CA ARG A 630 -5.10 -40.78 -29.19
C ARG A 630 -6.41 -41.56 -29.09
N ILE A 631 -7.55 -40.86 -29.12
CA ILE A 631 -8.88 -41.47 -29.05
C ILE A 631 -9.21 -42.22 -30.35
N LEU A 632 -8.84 -41.68 -31.52
CA LEU A 632 -9.06 -42.33 -32.82
C LEU A 632 -8.23 -43.62 -33.00
N LYS A 633 -7.06 -43.70 -32.37
CA LYS A 633 -6.20 -44.90 -32.38
C LYS A 633 -6.59 -45.97 -31.34
N GLY A 634 -7.77 -45.84 -30.71
CA GLY A 634 -8.23 -46.79 -29.69
C GLY A 634 -7.50 -46.71 -28.35
N GLY A 635 -6.61 -45.72 -28.17
CA GLY A 635 -5.82 -45.57 -26.95
C GLY A 635 -6.64 -45.04 -25.78
N MET A 636 -7.27 -45.95 -25.03
CA MET A 636 -7.71 -45.67 -23.66
C MET A 636 -6.78 -46.36 -22.66
N LEU A 637 -5.67 -45.69 -22.34
CA LEU A 637 -4.88 -45.92 -21.12
C LEU A 637 -4.38 -44.58 -20.61
#